data_AF-A0A8B0KF66-F1
#
_entry.id   AF-A0A8B0KF66-F1
#
_cell.length_a   1.000
_cell.length_b   1.000
_cell.length_c   1.000
_cell.angle_alpha   90.00
_cell.angle_beta   90.00
_cell.angle_gamma   90.00
#
_symmetry.space_group_name_H-M   'P 1'
#
loop_
_entity.id
_entity.type
_entity.pdbx_description
1 polymer ?
#
loop_
_entity_poly.entity_id
_entity_poly.type
_entity_poly.pdbx_seq_one_letter_code
_entity_poly.pdbx_strand_id
1 'polypeptide(L)'
;MIDIYINNIKLKVNKNLTVLQACNNFKIEIPKFCFQENLQIAGNCRMCLVEIENSPKPVASCAMPLMPNMKIFTNTPLVQKARESVLEFLLINHPLDCPICDQASECDLQDQTMIFGSDRSRFFFKKRGVEDKYCGPFIKTIMTRCIHCTRCVRFANEICGIDDLGTTGRGNKTEINFYYPKIFNSEFSGNLVDLCPVGALTSKPYTFKARSWELKKKEGVDILDSIGSNIKIDIFNNEIVRILPKTNFNINKEWISNKTRYFFDSLKYQRLKYPLLKDNENNFHKISWLDALNIINKKFITTDSSNIQGIIGNLTDLESLFLLKKNFNKLGISNINYEKFLNNQQIKINSDLTSNFLFNNTLKSIEESDLCLVIGSDIRKEGSILNIHLINRLKKGNFKIAYIGNKIDFTYPVKHLGLTFKTLMNIILGKHFFCKDLKKAKKPLIIIGENILNQKNGFFLLSKLKNLSFNKNNINFFNSQTSLINFFEVTFSKSQNSINKSKLYYLFNTNLQKKLKISKNDFIIYQGHHFTKDAQNSNLILPGLTFLEKNGIYINLEGFIQKNEQILNLNTEQRKDSIIYRNIYKFLLNKNQSKLDSYFKIKDILPYLLKKKIKIINNFNFNKKHLKINVNFLDSLIKNNYYTNILEQYSKILINSNKIIKNQSKLL
;
A
#
# COMPACT_ATOMS: atom_id res chain seq x y z
N MET A 1 -17.23 10.94 30.02
CA MET A 1 -16.21 10.13 30.71
C MET A 1 -16.85 9.51 31.94
N ILE A 2 -16.37 8.35 32.38
CA ILE A 2 -16.82 7.64 33.58
C ILE A 2 -15.62 7.40 34.50
N ASP A 3 -15.85 7.41 35.81
CA ASP A 3 -14.85 7.06 36.81
C ASP A 3 -14.83 5.54 36.97
N ILE A 4 -13.63 4.94 36.97
CA ILE A 4 -13.38 3.52 37.25
C ILE A 4 -12.19 3.39 38.19
N TYR A 5 -12.01 2.23 38.81
CA TYR A 5 -10.85 1.92 39.63
C TYR A 5 -10.10 0.74 39.03
N ILE A 6 -8.79 0.89 38.78
CA ILE A 6 -7.93 -0.23 38.38
C ILE A 6 -6.88 -0.41 39.46
N ASN A 7 -6.82 -1.58 40.10
CA ASN A 7 -5.96 -1.87 41.24
C ASN A 7 -6.04 -0.77 42.33
N ASN A 8 -7.26 -0.36 42.69
CA ASN A 8 -7.58 0.73 43.62
C ASN A 8 -7.21 2.16 43.18
N ILE A 9 -6.70 2.34 41.96
CA ILE A 9 -6.37 3.67 41.41
C ILE A 9 -7.57 4.19 40.64
N LYS A 10 -8.09 5.37 41.04
CA LYS A 10 -9.21 6.04 40.38
C LYS A 10 -8.78 6.67 39.05
N LEU A 11 -9.46 6.33 37.97
CA LEU A 11 -9.14 6.74 36.60
C LEU A 11 -10.40 7.18 35.83
N LYS A 12 -10.24 8.15 34.92
CA LYS A 12 -11.32 8.66 34.06
C LYS A 12 -11.19 8.12 32.64
N VAL A 13 -12.25 7.47 32.15
CA VAL A 13 -12.22 6.75 30.86
C VAL A 13 -13.45 7.05 30.02
N ASN A 14 -13.35 6.85 28.70
CA ASN A 14 -14.50 6.90 27.81
C ASN A 14 -15.43 5.71 28.03
N LYS A 15 -16.74 5.97 28.08
CA LYS A 15 -17.78 4.96 28.38
C LYS A 15 -17.85 3.82 27.35
N ASN A 16 -17.42 4.07 26.11
CA ASN A 16 -17.56 3.13 24.99
C ASN A 16 -16.38 2.15 24.85
N LEU A 17 -15.52 2.05 25.87
CA LEU A 17 -14.38 1.15 25.86
C LEU A 17 -14.69 -0.11 26.67
N THR A 18 -13.98 -1.20 26.34
CA THR A 18 -13.93 -2.41 27.14
C THR A 18 -12.95 -2.26 28.29
N VAL A 19 -13.02 -3.14 29.29
CA VAL A 19 -12.03 -3.18 30.39
C VAL A 19 -10.61 -3.32 29.85
N LEU A 20 -10.38 -4.19 28.87
CA LEU A 20 -9.06 -4.37 28.26
C LEU A 20 -8.55 -3.10 27.57
N GLN A 21 -9.41 -2.42 26.81
CA GLN A 21 -9.03 -1.17 26.14
C GLN A 21 -8.76 -0.04 27.14
N ALA A 22 -9.51 0.01 28.25
CA ALA A 22 -9.23 0.95 29.33
C ALA A 22 -7.85 0.71 29.94
N CYS A 23 -7.53 -0.55 30.28
CA CYS A 23 -6.23 -0.92 30.83
C CYS A 23 -5.08 -0.56 29.86
N ASN A 24 -5.22 -0.85 28.56
CA ASN A 24 -4.22 -0.50 27.55
C ASN A 24 -3.97 1.02 27.48
N ASN A 25 -5.01 1.85 27.61
CA ASN A 25 -4.85 3.31 27.60
C ASN A 25 -3.96 3.83 28.76
N PHE A 26 -3.92 3.10 29.88
CA PHE A 26 -3.07 3.41 31.03
C PHE A 26 -1.79 2.54 31.08
N LYS A 27 -1.42 1.88 29.98
CA LYS A 27 -0.24 1.00 29.88
C LYS A 27 -0.25 -0.17 30.88
N ILE A 28 -1.44 -0.60 31.29
CA ILE A 28 -1.63 -1.81 32.09
C ILE A 28 -1.87 -2.96 31.11
N GLU A 29 -0.86 -3.79 30.91
CA GLU A 29 -0.91 -4.88 29.93
C GLU A 29 -1.69 -6.09 30.49
N ILE A 30 -2.78 -6.44 29.81
CA ILE A 30 -3.54 -7.66 30.07
C ILE A 30 -3.23 -8.67 28.94
N PRO A 31 -2.84 -9.92 29.27
CA PRO A 31 -2.48 -10.91 28.27
C PRO A 31 -3.69 -11.28 27.40
N LYS A 32 -3.45 -11.49 26.10
CA LYS A 32 -4.48 -11.67 25.08
C LYS A 32 -3.98 -12.55 23.94
N PHE A 33 -4.87 -13.42 23.43
CA PHE A 33 -4.62 -14.19 22.20
C PHE A 33 -5.65 -13.99 21.10
N CYS A 34 -6.93 -13.82 21.45
CA CYS A 34 -7.98 -13.64 20.44
C CYS A 34 -8.30 -12.17 20.17
N PHE A 35 -8.13 -11.29 21.17
CA PHE A 35 -8.46 -9.88 21.01
C PHE A 35 -7.50 -9.21 20.02
N GLN A 36 -8.06 -8.42 19.10
CA GLN A 36 -7.36 -7.55 18.18
C GLN A 36 -8.22 -6.29 18.02
N GLU A 37 -7.62 -5.11 18.02
CA GLU A 37 -8.38 -3.84 18.03
C GLU A 37 -9.23 -3.62 16.78
N ASN A 38 -8.74 -4.10 15.63
CA ASN A 38 -9.38 -3.92 14.32
C ASN A 38 -10.30 -5.08 13.91
N LEU A 39 -10.61 -6.02 14.81
CA LEU A 39 -11.53 -7.15 14.58
C LEU A 39 -12.64 -7.17 15.63
N GLN A 40 -13.77 -7.83 15.35
CA GLN A 40 -14.82 -7.99 16.36
C GLN A 40 -14.33 -8.78 17.57
N ILE A 41 -14.92 -8.51 18.73
CA ILE A 41 -14.57 -9.20 19.98
C ILE A 41 -15.11 -10.64 19.95
N ALA A 42 -14.25 -11.61 20.26
CA ALA A 42 -14.63 -13.04 20.30
C ALA A 42 -14.77 -13.59 21.72
N GLY A 43 -13.69 -13.55 22.53
CA GLY A 43 -13.69 -14.08 23.89
C GLY A 43 -13.52 -15.60 24.02
N ASN A 44 -12.99 -16.29 23.00
CA ASN A 44 -12.74 -17.73 23.02
C ASN A 44 -11.48 -18.14 23.81
N CYS A 45 -10.41 -17.33 23.82
CA CYS A 45 -9.14 -17.75 24.45
C CYS A 45 -9.12 -17.66 25.98
N ARG A 46 -9.98 -16.83 26.59
CA ARG A 46 -10.03 -16.59 28.05
C ARG A 46 -8.71 -16.17 28.72
N MET A 47 -7.68 -15.75 27.98
CA MET A 47 -6.42 -15.31 28.59
C MET A 47 -6.53 -13.97 29.34
N CYS A 48 -7.45 -13.11 28.89
CA CYS A 48 -7.64 -11.76 29.41
C CYS A 48 -8.54 -11.68 30.67
N LEU A 49 -8.60 -12.75 31.46
CA LEU A 49 -9.42 -12.78 32.66
C LEU A 49 -8.90 -11.78 33.69
N VAL A 50 -9.83 -11.02 34.28
CA VAL A 50 -9.61 -10.06 35.36
C VAL A 50 -10.69 -10.23 36.41
N GLU A 51 -10.39 -9.81 37.63
CA GLU A 51 -11.34 -9.82 38.73
C GLU A 51 -12.03 -8.46 38.81
N ILE A 52 -13.33 -8.48 39.08
CA ILE A 52 -14.13 -7.27 39.28
C ILE A 52 -14.85 -7.41 40.60
N GLU A 53 -14.86 -6.34 41.38
CA GLU A 53 -15.61 -6.29 42.63
C GLU A 53 -17.09 -6.64 42.39
N ASN A 54 -17.67 -7.48 43.25
CA ASN A 54 -19.04 -8.00 43.15
C ASN A 54 -19.30 -8.92 41.93
N SER A 55 -18.25 -9.42 41.25
CA SER A 55 -18.38 -10.50 40.28
C SER A 55 -17.94 -11.83 40.88
N PRO A 56 -18.78 -12.89 40.87
CA PRO A 56 -18.45 -14.17 41.48
C PRO A 56 -17.40 -14.97 40.70
N LYS A 57 -17.07 -14.56 39.47
CA LYS A 57 -16.12 -15.25 38.59
C LYS A 57 -15.24 -14.22 37.88
N PRO A 58 -13.97 -14.58 37.55
CA PRO A 58 -13.17 -13.75 36.67
C PRO A 58 -13.89 -13.51 35.34
N VAL A 59 -13.87 -12.27 34.85
CA VAL A 59 -14.53 -11.92 33.58
C VAL A 59 -13.52 -11.73 32.46
N ALA A 60 -13.96 -11.94 31.22
CA ALA A 60 -13.15 -11.62 30.05
C ALA A 60 -13.11 -10.09 29.82
N SER A 61 -11.99 -9.46 30.16
CA SER A 61 -11.80 -8.00 30.02
C SER A 61 -11.99 -7.49 28.59
N CYS A 62 -11.76 -8.34 27.58
CA CYS A 62 -11.91 -7.98 26.18
C CYS A 62 -13.35 -7.73 25.72
N ALA A 63 -14.33 -8.28 26.44
CA ALA A 63 -15.76 -8.16 26.10
C ALA A 63 -16.54 -7.37 27.16
N MET A 64 -16.04 -7.28 28.38
CA MET A 64 -16.70 -6.57 29.47
C MET A 64 -16.72 -5.05 29.19
N PRO A 65 -17.90 -4.43 29.06
CA PRO A 65 -18.02 -2.97 28.95
C PRO A 65 -17.72 -2.31 30.30
N LEU A 66 -17.24 -1.07 30.28
CA LEU A 66 -17.00 -0.31 31.49
C LEU A 66 -18.31 0.20 32.11
N MET A 67 -18.42 0.08 33.42
CA MET A 67 -19.50 0.67 34.23
C MET A 67 -18.94 1.79 35.13
N PRO A 68 -19.74 2.81 35.48
CA PRO A 68 -19.34 3.83 36.45
C PRO A 68 -18.99 3.18 37.81
N ASN A 69 -17.93 3.66 38.45
CA ASN A 69 -17.41 3.20 39.74
C ASN A 69 -17.02 1.71 39.79
N MET A 70 -16.80 1.09 38.62
CA MET A 70 -16.35 -0.29 38.51
C MET A 70 -14.93 -0.44 39.04
N LYS A 71 -14.70 -1.38 39.99
CA LYS A 71 -13.36 -1.72 40.48
C LYS A 71 -12.84 -2.99 39.84
N ILE A 72 -11.69 -2.88 39.18
CA ILE A 72 -11.04 -3.92 38.38
C ILE A 72 -9.70 -4.25 39.04
N PHE A 73 -9.47 -5.54 39.28
CA PHE A 73 -8.22 -6.07 39.81
C PHE A 73 -7.55 -6.96 38.77
N THR A 74 -6.27 -6.68 38.50
CA THR A 74 -5.52 -7.32 37.40
C THR A 74 -4.39 -8.24 37.87
N ASN A 75 -4.10 -8.23 39.17
CA ASN A 75 -2.93 -8.82 39.81
C ASN A 75 -3.25 -9.65 41.07
N THR A 76 -4.51 -10.01 41.29
CA THR A 76 -4.90 -10.85 42.44
C THR A 76 -4.48 -12.31 42.24
N PRO A 77 -4.34 -13.10 43.33
CA PRO A 77 -4.02 -14.52 43.23
C PRO A 77 -5.01 -15.31 42.36
N LEU A 78 -6.29 -14.94 42.43
CA LEU A 78 -7.34 -15.53 41.60
C LEU A 78 -7.13 -15.26 40.10
N VAL A 79 -6.71 -14.05 39.72
CA VAL A 79 -6.40 -13.71 38.33
C VAL A 79 -5.14 -14.42 37.84
N GLN A 80 -4.09 -14.49 38.67
CA GLN A 80 -2.87 -15.23 38.35
C GLN A 80 -3.18 -16.71 38.11
N LYS A 81 -3.92 -17.35 39.02
CA LYS A 81 -4.33 -18.75 38.88
C LYS A 81 -5.18 -19.00 37.63
N ALA A 82 -6.07 -18.07 37.30
CA ALA A 82 -6.89 -18.16 36.09
C ALA A 82 -6.02 -18.13 34.82
N ARG A 83 -5.01 -17.26 34.76
CA ARG A 83 -4.09 -17.16 33.62
C ARG A 83 -3.20 -18.41 33.47
N GLU A 84 -2.63 -18.89 34.56
CA GLU A 84 -1.86 -20.15 34.58
C GLU A 84 -2.69 -21.32 34.03
N SER A 85 -3.94 -21.45 34.52
CA SER A 85 -4.84 -22.54 34.12
C SER A 85 -5.19 -22.46 32.63
N VAL A 86 -5.46 -21.25 32.11
CA VAL A 86 -5.75 -21.06 30.68
C VAL A 86 -4.54 -21.41 29.82
N LEU A 87 -3.33 -20.99 30.20
CA LEU A 87 -2.11 -21.33 29.48
C LEU A 87 -1.83 -22.82 29.50
N GLU A 88 -2.07 -23.49 30.62
CA GLU A 88 -1.98 -24.94 30.70
C GLU A 88 -2.90 -25.61 29.67
N PHE A 89 -4.19 -25.22 29.60
CA PHE A 89 -5.12 -25.74 28.60
C PHE A 89 -4.68 -25.49 27.15
N LEU A 90 -4.11 -24.31 26.87
CA LEU A 90 -3.58 -23.99 25.55
C LEU A 90 -2.37 -24.87 25.18
N LEU A 91 -1.53 -25.21 26.16
CA LEU A 91 -0.31 -26.00 25.96
C LEU A 91 -0.52 -27.52 25.98
N ILE A 92 -1.64 -28.02 26.57
CA ILE A 92 -1.96 -29.46 26.63
C ILE A 92 -1.79 -30.11 25.26
N ASN A 93 -2.44 -29.57 24.23
CA ASN A 93 -2.42 -30.13 22.88
C ASN A 93 -1.48 -29.40 21.91
N HIS A 94 -0.74 -28.39 22.39
CA HIS A 94 0.25 -27.68 21.56
C HIS A 94 1.51 -28.56 21.35
N PRO A 95 2.04 -28.66 20.12
CA PRO A 95 3.22 -29.47 19.83
C PRO A 95 4.51 -28.81 20.38
N LEU A 96 5.53 -29.63 20.63
CA LEU A 96 6.85 -29.18 21.10
C LEU A 96 7.73 -28.70 19.93
N ASP A 97 7.16 -27.82 19.11
CA ASP A 97 7.75 -27.40 17.84
C ASP A 97 8.63 -26.15 17.94
N CYS A 98 8.79 -25.56 19.14
CA CYS A 98 9.49 -24.30 19.32
C CYS A 98 10.85 -24.22 18.59
N PRO A 99 11.72 -25.26 18.58
CA PRO A 99 13.00 -25.20 17.86
C PRO A 99 12.87 -25.05 16.33
N ILE A 100 11.83 -25.67 15.75
CA ILE A 100 11.57 -25.64 14.30
C ILE A 100 10.53 -24.58 13.92
N CYS A 101 9.89 -23.92 14.88
CA CYS A 101 8.85 -22.94 14.63
C CYS A 101 9.45 -21.60 14.17
N ASP A 102 9.03 -21.07 13.02
CA ASP A 102 9.48 -19.76 12.53
C ASP A 102 9.10 -18.60 13.46
N GLN A 103 7.98 -18.74 14.18
CA GLN A 103 7.48 -17.74 15.13
C GLN A 103 8.24 -17.76 16.47
N ALA A 104 9.14 -18.72 16.70
CA ALA A 104 9.91 -18.76 17.94
C ALA A 104 10.62 -17.41 18.17
N SER A 105 10.62 -16.91 19.41
CA SER A 105 11.05 -15.57 19.86
C SER A 105 10.21 -14.36 19.46
N GLU A 106 9.14 -14.56 18.69
CA GLU A 106 8.13 -13.54 18.40
C GLU A 106 6.73 -14.16 18.53
N CYS A 107 6.60 -15.12 19.44
CA CYS A 107 5.41 -15.92 19.67
C CYS A 107 4.72 -15.45 20.95
N ASP A 108 3.53 -14.87 20.82
CA ASP A 108 2.72 -14.44 21.97
C ASP A 108 2.53 -15.59 22.98
N LEU A 109 2.37 -16.82 22.51
CA LEU A 109 2.18 -17.99 23.39
C LEU A 109 3.43 -18.30 24.19
N GLN A 110 4.62 -18.19 23.58
CA GLN A 110 5.88 -18.42 24.27
C GLN A 110 6.10 -17.35 25.35
N ASP A 111 5.96 -16.08 24.96
CA ASP A 111 6.25 -14.95 25.84
C ASP A 111 5.26 -14.88 27.00
N GLN A 112 3.96 -15.06 26.73
CA GLN A 112 2.94 -15.06 27.79
C GLN A 112 3.04 -16.28 28.70
N THR A 113 3.51 -17.44 28.19
CA THR A 113 3.76 -18.60 29.05
C THR A 113 4.92 -18.34 30.00
N MET A 114 5.99 -17.71 29.53
CA MET A 114 7.13 -17.36 30.38
C MET A 114 6.76 -16.37 31.49
N ILE A 115 5.84 -15.43 31.21
CA ILE A 115 5.47 -14.36 32.15
C ILE A 115 4.32 -14.77 33.09
N PHE A 116 3.29 -15.45 32.57
CA PHE A 116 2.03 -15.71 33.29
C PHE A 116 1.72 -17.20 33.46
N GLY A 117 2.52 -18.10 32.89
CA GLY A 117 2.29 -19.54 32.92
C GLY A 117 2.96 -20.24 34.10
N SER A 118 2.64 -21.51 34.28
CA SER A 118 3.34 -22.39 35.22
C SER A 118 4.71 -22.82 34.68
N ASP A 119 5.61 -23.19 35.58
CA ASP A 119 6.97 -23.66 35.28
C ASP A 119 7.00 -25.05 34.62
N ARG A 120 6.02 -25.90 34.92
CA ARG A 120 5.97 -27.31 34.52
C ARG A 120 4.62 -27.72 33.94
N SER A 121 4.64 -28.78 33.14
CA SER A 121 3.42 -29.43 32.65
C SER A 121 2.98 -30.56 33.59
N ARG A 122 1.67 -30.81 33.65
CA ARG A 122 1.07 -31.97 34.32
C ARG A 122 0.46 -32.97 33.33
N PHE A 123 0.59 -32.70 32.02
CA PHE A 123 -0.04 -33.48 30.96
C PHE A 123 0.94 -34.51 30.37
N PHE A 124 0.69 -35.79 30.64
CA PHE A 124 1.53 -36.91 30.19
C PHE A 124 0.89 -37.78 29.09
N PHE A 125 -0.28 -37.39 28.59
CA PHE A 125 -1.00 -38.16 27.57
C PHE A 125 -0.61 -37.76 26.14
N LYS A 126 -1.09 -38.53 25.15
CA LYS A 126 -0.87 -38.25 23.74
C LYS A 126 -1.56 -36.94 23.33
N LYS A 127 -0.79 -36.05 22.71
CA LYS A 127 -1.29 -34.81 22.11
C LYS A 127 -2.02 -35.11 20.80
N ARG A 128 -2.96 -34.24 20.41
CA ARG A 128 -3.64 -34.35 19.12
C ARG A 128 -2.70 -34.01 17.95
N GLY A 129 -2.89 -34.68 16.83
CA GLY A 129 -2.33 -34.31 15.52
C GLY A 129 -3.42 -33.72 14.63
N VAL A 130 -3.06 -32.79 13.76
CA VAL A 130 -3.97 -32.10 12.83
C VAL A 130 -3.25 -32.00 11.50
N GLU A 131 -3.90 -32.38 10.41
CA GLU A 131 -3.30 -32.31 9.07
C GLU A 131 -3.05 -30.85 8.65
N ASP A 132 -2.03 -30.63 7.83
CA ASP A 132 -1.72 -29.29 7.31
C ASP A 132 -2.55 -28.96 6.07
N LYS A 133 -3.05 -27.72 6.01
CA LYS A 133 -3.99 -27.27 4.97
C LYS A 133 -3.30 -26.39 3.95
N TYR A 134 -3.47 -26.64 2.67
CA TYR A 134 -2.89 -25.77 1.65
C TYR A 134 -3.69 -24.46 1.49
N CYS A 135 -3.28 -23.38 2.18
CA CYS A 135 -3.94 -22.07 2.08
C CYS A 135 -3.40 -21.16 0.96
N GLY A 136 -2.43 -21.62 0.16
CA GLY A 136 -1.90 -20.88 -0.98
C GLY A 136 -0.39 -20.70 -1.02
N PRO A 137 0.11 -19.78 -1.87
CA PRO A 137 1.53 -19.57 -2.08
C PRO A 137 2.20 -18.68 -1.03
N PHE A 138 1.44 -17.85 -0.31
CA PHE A 138 1.97 -16.87 0.65
C PHE A 138 2.10 -17.41 2.07
N ILE A 139 1.19 -18.29 2.48
CA ILE A 139 1.05 -18.76 3.87
C ILE A 139 1.43 -20.23 3.92
N LYS A 140 2.36 -20.57 4.80
CA LYS A 140 2.63 -21.95 5.22
C LYS A 140 1.82 -22.22 6.47
N THR A 141 1.14 -23.36 6.50
CA THR A 141 0.26 -23.76 7.58
C THR A 141 0.89 -24.93 8.33
N ILE A 142 0.85 -24.86 9.65
CA ILE A 142 1.16 -25.98 10.54
C ILE A 142 0.07 -26.01 11.61
N MET A 143 -1.00 -26.77 11.35
CA MET A 143 -2.28 -26.59 12.05
C MET A 143 -2.31 -27.26 13.43
N THR A 144 -1.39 -28.18 13.70
CA THR A 144 -1.13 -28.72 15.04
C THR A 144 -0.84 -27.61 16.06
N ARG A 145 -0.18 -26.53 15.63
CA ARG A 145 0.17 -25.37 16.47
C ARG A 145 -1.02 -24.45 16.76
N CYS A 146 -2.14 -24.61 16.07
CA CYS A 146 -3.28 -23.71 16.17
C CYS A 146 -3.96 -23.84 17.55
N ILE A 147 -4.19 -22.69 18.20
CA ILE A 147 -4.88 -22.57 19.50
C ILE A 147 -6.34 -22.10 19.36
N HIS A 148 -6.89 -22.14 18.15
CA HIS A 148 -8.28 -21.78 17.85
C HIS A 148 -8.74 -20.39 18.32
N CYS A 149 -7.84 -19.39 18.28
CA CYS A 149 -8.19 -18.01 18.67
C CYS A 149 -9.14 -17.30 17.68
N THR A 150 -9.44 -17.93 16.54
CA THR A 150 -10.33 -17.44 15.45
C THR A 150 -10.01 -16.04 14.92
N ARG A 151 -8.79 -15.51 15.16
CA ARG A 151 -8.35 -14.23 14.56
C ARG A 151 -8.35 -14.31 13.04
N CYS A 152 -7.86 -15.41 12.47
CA CYS A 152 -7.79 -15.61 11.03
C CYS A 152 -9.18 -15.70 10.37
N VAL A 153 -10.12 -16.42 10.99
CA VAL A 153 -11.52 -16.54 10.54
C VAL A 153 -12.21 -15.16 10.55
N ARG A 154 -12.08 -14.41 11.66
CA ARG A 154 -12.62 -13.04 11.75
C ARG A 154 -12.00 -12.10 10.72
N PHE A 155 -10.68 -12.16 10.54
CA PHE A 155 -10.02 -11.34 9.53
C PHE A 155 -10.48 -11.67 8.10
N ALA A 156 -10.67 -12.96 7.80
CA ALA A 156 -11.15 -13.41 6.51
C ALA A 156 -12.54 -12.86 6.19
N ASN A 157 -13.49 -13.06 7.10
CA ASN A 157 -14.87 -12.59 6.93
C ASN A 157 -14.91 -11.05 6.97
N GLU A 158 -14.35 -10.45 8.02
CA GLU A 158 -14.59 -9.05 8.31
C GLU A 158 -13.74 -8.07 7.48
N ILE A 159 -12.53 -8.45 7.08
CA ILE A 159 -11.60 -7.54 6.35
C ILE A 159 -11.44 -7.98 4.90
N CYS A 160 -11.32 -9.29 4.65
CA CYS A 160 -11.18 -9.80 3.28
C CYS A 160 -12.53 -10.05 2.58
N GLY A 161 -13.65 -10.09 3.32
CA GLY A 161 -14.97 -10.47 2.80
C GLY A 161 -14.98 -11.88 2.22
N ILE A 162 -14.25 -12.81 2.83
CA ILE A 162 -14.20 -14.23 2.49
C ILE A 162 -14.84 -15.02 3.62
N ASP A 163 -16.02 -15.57 3.36
CA ASP A 163 -16.79 -16.33 4.35
C ASP A 163 -16.40 -17.82 4.42
N ASP A 164 -15.61 -18.30 3.46
CA ASP A 164 -15.31 -19.73 3.32
C ASP A 164 -14.32 -20.29 4.38
N LEU A 165 -13.54 -19.42 5.04
CA LEU A 165 -12.60 -19.84 6.09
C LEU A 165 -13.32 -19.88 7.43
N GLY A 166 -13.44 -21.06 8.03
CA GLY A 166 -14.22 -21.25 9.25
C GLY A 166 -13.62 -22.27 10.22
N THR A 167 -14.43 -22.62 11.22
CA THR A 167 -14.14 -23.70 12.16
C THR A 167 -15.02 -24.91 11.83
N THR A 168 -14.40 -26.04 11.50
CA THR A 168 -15.09 -27.31 11.30
C THR A 168 -14.83 -28.24 12.48
N GLY A 169 -15.72 -29.23 12.69
CA GLY A 169 -15.65 -30.15 13.81
C GLY A 169 -16.15 -29.56 15.14
N ARG A 170 -15.97 -30.34 16.23
CA ARG A 170 -16.43 -29.96 17.59
C ARG A 170 -15.46 -30.47 18.65
N GLY A 171 -15.32 -29.73 19.75
CA GLY A 171 -14.44 -30.09 20.87
C GLY A 171 -12.96 -30.15 20.45
N ASN A 172 -12.28 -31.22 20.85
CA ASN A 172 -10.85 -31.40 20.55
C ASN A 172 -10.56 -31.62 19.06
N LYS A 173 -11.55 -32.10 18.29
CA LYS A 173 -11.48 -32.31 16.84
C LYS A 173 -11.82 -31.04 16.03
N THR A 174 -11.82 -29.86 16.67
CA THR A 174 -12.01 -28.61 15.95
C THR A 174 -10.79 -28.28 15.09
N GLU A 175 -11.04 -27.83 13.88
CA GLU A 175 -10.03 -27.42 12.91
C GLU A 175 -10.39 -26.08 12.29
N ILE A 176 -9.38 -25.26 12.00
CA ILE A 176 -9.54 -24.07 11.17
C ILE A 176 -9.18 -24.47 9.74
N ASN A 177 -10.16 -24.49 8.85
CA ASN A 177 -9.98 -24.86 7.45
C ASN A 177 -11.09 -24.23 6.58
N PHE A 178 -10.89 -24.35 5.28
CA PHE A 178 -11.97 -24.20 4.31
C PHE A 178 -12.78 -25.50 4.29
N TYR A 179 -14.10 -25.39 4.11
CA TYR A 179 -14.96 -26.57 4.01
C TYR A 179 -14.60 -27.45 2.79
N TYR A 180 -14.19 -26.82 1.68
CA TYR A 180 -13.61 -27.49 0.51
C TYR A 180 -12.16 -27.02 0.28
N PRO A 181 -11.28 -27.83 -0.35
CA PRO A 181 -9.91 -27.45 -0.64
C PRO A 181 -9.84 -26.20 -1.54
N LYS A 182 -9.59 -25.04 -0.93
CA LYS A 182 -9.55 -23.73 -1.60
C LYS A 182 -8.33 -22.94 -1.16
N ILE A 183 -7.75 -22.15 -2.07
CA ILE A 183 -6.70 -21.20 -1.71
C ILE A 183 -7.33 -19.96 -1.12
N PHE A 184 -6.68 -19.40 -0.10
CA PHE A 184 -7.06 -18.10 0.44
C PHE A 184 -6.72 -16.99 -0.58
N ASN A 185 -7.70 -16.65 -1.42
CA ASN A 185 -7.54 -15.65 -2.48
C ASN A 185 -8.02 -14.27 -2.02
N SER A 186 -7.11 -13.50 -1.42
CA SER A 186 -7.32 -12.08 -1.10
C SER A 186 -6.02 -11.32 -1.25
N GLU A 187 -6.13 -10.03 -1.56
CA GLU A 187 -5.01 -9.07 -1.60
C GLU A 187 -4.33 -8.85 -0.25
N PHE A 188 -4.96 -9.28 0.85
CA PHE A 188 -4.49 -9.12 2.22
C PHE A 188 -4.14 -10.43 2.93
N SER A 189 -4.11 -11.56 2.21
CA SER A 189 -3.89 -12.89 2.81
C SER A 189 -2.66 -12.97 3.70
N GLY A 190 -1.56 -12.30 3.34
CA GLY A 190 -0.31 -12.32 4.09
C GLY A 190 -0.38 -11.71 5.49
N ASN A 191 -1.38 -10.87 5.79
CA ASN A 191 -1.58 -10.32 7.14
C ASN A 191 -2.06 -11.39 8.14
N LEU A 192 -2.54 -12.55 7.66
CA LEU A 192 -2.86 -13.68 8.52
C LEU A 192 -1.65 -14.20 9.30
N VAL A 193 -0.44 -14.02 8.75
CA VAL A 193 0.82 -14.39 9.42
C VAL A 193 1.02 -13.52 10.66
N ASP A 194 0.87 -12.20 10.52
CA ASP A 194 1.07 -11.26 11.63
C ASP A 194 -0.04 -11.37 12.69
N LEU A 195 -1.25 -11.72 12.27
CA LEU A 195 -2.39 -11.88 13.17
C LEU A 195 -2.29 -13.13 14.04
N CYS A 196 -1.60 -14.16 13.56
CA CYS A 196 -1.53 -15.43 14.25
C CYS A 196 -0.63 -15.27 15.48
N PRO A 197 -1.16 -15.45 16.71
CA PRO A 197 -0.36 -15.34 17.93
C PRO A 197 0.64 -16.51 18.11
N VAL A 198 0.59 -17.49 17.21
CA VAL A 198 1.35 -18.74 17.24
C VAL A 198 1.87 -19.03 15.84
N GLY A 199 2.86 -19.90 15.70
CA GLY A 199 3.44 -20.27 14.40
C GLY A 199 2.59 -21.25 13.58
N ALA A 200 1.26 -21.17 13.66
CA ALA A 200 0.35 -22.00 12.87
C ALA A 200 0.16 -21.46 11.44
N LEU A 201 0.20 -20.14 11.27
CA LEU A 201 0.19 -19.46 9.97
C LEU A 201 1.49 -18.66 9.86
N THR A 202 2.41 -19.12 9.03
CA THR A 202 3.74 -18.52 8.85
C THR A 202 3.94 -18.07 7.40
N SER A 203 4.88 -17.15 7.17
CA SER A 203 5.17 -16.66 5.83
C SER A 203 5.98 -17.71 5.05
N LYS A 204 5.40 -18.29 3.99
CA LYS A 204 6.04 -19.33 3.18
C LYS A 204 7.36 -18.86 2.54
N PRO A 205 7.49 -17.61 2.06
CA PRO A 205 8.77 -17.12 1.54
C PRO A 205 9.84 -16.86 2.62
N TYR A 206 9.46 -16.74 3.89
CA TYR A 206 10.38 -16.48 5.01
C TYR A 206 10.85 -17.76 5.72
N THR A 207 10.14 -18.86 5.50
CA THR A 207 10.32 -20.13 6.22
C THR A 207 11.79 -20.55 6.30
N PHE A 208 12.28 -20.76 7.52
CA PHE A 208 13.64 -21.23 7.85
C PHE A 208 14.80 -20.36 7.33
N LYS A 209 14.57 -19.09 6.97
CA LYS A 209 15.65 -18.21 6.48
C LYS A 209 16.45 -17.53 7.58
N ALA A 210 15.79 -17.15 8.68
CA ALA A 210 16.39 -16.43 9.80
C ALA A 210 15.52 -16.57 11.06
N ARG A 211 16.05 -16.17 12.21
CA ARG A 211 15.31 -16.06 13.48
C ARG A 211 15.12 -14.61 13.90
N SER A 212 14.07 -14.32 14.67
CA SER A 212 13.65 -12.93 14.92
C SER A 212 14.70 -12.08 15.67
N TRP A 213 15.54 -12.71 16.50
CA TRP A 213 16.64 -12.06 17.23
C TRP A 213 17.85 -11.71 16.35
N GLU A 214 18.01 -12.35 15.18
CA GLU A 214 19.11 -12.10 14.25
C GLU A 214 18.83 -10.90 13.32
N LEU A 215 17.57 -10.47 13.26
CA LEU A 215 17.09 -9.50 12.28
C LEU A 215 17.39 -8.07 12.73
N LYS A 216 18.00 -7.30 11.83
CA LYS A 216 18.06 -5.84 11.95
C LYS A 216 16.74 -5.25 11.45
N LYS A 217 16.06 -4.55 12.35
CA LYS A 217 14.73 -3.96 12.11
C LYS A 217 14.90 -2.50 11.69
N LYS A 218 14.43 -2.14 10.50
CA LYS A 218 14.38 -0.74 10.03
C LYS A 218 12.95 -0.35 9.67
N GLU A 219 12.63 0.92 9.83
CA GLU A 219 11.32 1.45 9.46
C GLU A 219 11.36 2.12 8.10
N GLY A 220 10.25 2.12 7.39
CA GLY A 220 10.12 2.77 6.09
C GLY A 220 8.67 2.91 5.66
N VAL A 221 8.49 3.28 4.40
CA VAL A 221 7.21 3.57 3.76
C VAL A 221 7.15 2.90 2.40
N ASP A 222 6.01 2.28 2.11
CA ASP A 222 5.71 1.68 0.82
C ASP A 222 5.39 2.74 -0.25
N ILE A 223 5.87 2.49 -1.47
CA ILE A 223 5.62 3.34 -2.65
C ILE A 223 5.07 2.55 -3.85
N LEU A 224 4.77 1.25 -3.66
CA LEU A 224 4.22 0.41 -4.72
C LEU A 224 2.83 0.90 -5.16
N ASP A 225 2.04 1.40 -4.21
CA ASP A 225 0.78 2.09 -4.42
C ASP A 225 0.90 3.58 -4.06
N SER A 226 -0.22 4.30 -4.03
CA SER A 226 -0.28 5.72 -3.64
C SER A 226 -0.59 5.94 -2.16
N ILE A 227 -0.91 4.89 -1.40
CA ILE A 227 -1.41 5.03 -0.03
C ILE A 227 -0.29 5.46 0.91
N GLY A 228 0.94 5.00 0.65
CA GLY A 228 2.08 5.32 1.51
C GLY A 228 2.04 4.53 2.81
N SER A 229 1.88 3.21 2.73
CA SER A 229 1.74 2.35 3.90
C SER A 229 3.01 2.34 4.74
N ASN A 230 2.88 2.49 6.07
CA ASN A 230 4.04 2.40 6.95
C ASN A 230 4.46 0.93 7.10
N ILE A 231 5.75 0.66 6.90
CA ILE A 231 6.33 -0.68 6.92
C ILE A 231 7.53 -0.77 7.85
N LYS A 232 7.78 -1.99 8.32
CA LYS A 232 8.97 -2.41 9.02
C LYS A 232 9.66 -3.48 8.20
N ILE A 233 10.94 -3.32 7.97
CA ILE A 233 11.74 -4.16 7.09
C ILE A 233 12.77 -4.87 7.94
N ASP A 234 12.72 -6.20 7.88
CA ASP A 234 13.64 -7.07 8.60
C ASP A 234 14.76 -7.52 7.65
N ILE A 235 15.99 -7.26 8.08
CA ILE A 235 17.21 -7.47 7.30
C ILE A 235 18.07 -8.52 7.97
N PHE A 236 18.57 -9.47 7.18
CA PHE A 236 19.57 -10.46 7.58
C PHE A 236 20.70 -10.44 6.56
N ASN A 237 21.96 -10.36 7.00
CA ASN A 237 23.14 -10.33 6.11
C ASN A 237 23.03 -9.33 4.93
N ASN A 238 22.48 -8.13 5.20
CA ASN A 238 22.26 -7.07 4.20
C ASN A 238 21.29 -7.46 3.05
N GLU A 239 20.44 -8.45 3.29
CA GLU A 239 19.30 -8.81 2.44
C GLU A 239 17.99 -8.65 3.20
N ILE A 240 16.95 -8.23 2.49
CA ILE A 240 15.60 -8.18 3.07
C ILE A 240 15.03 -9.59 3.07
N VAL A 241 14.62 -10.07 4.24
CA VAL A 241 14.02 -11.40 4.39
C VAL A 241 12.52 -11.32 4.56
N ARG A 242 12.03 -10.23 5.16
CA ARG A 242 10.60 -10.03 5.47
C ARG A 242 10.25 -8.54 5.54
N ILE A 243 9.02 -8.22 5.15
CA ILE A 243 8.40 -6.90 5.33
C ILE A 243 7.14 -7.08 6.16
N LEU A 244 7.03 -6.31 7.24
CA LEU A 244 5.92 -6.28 8.18
C LEU A 244 5.23 -4.90 8.14
N PRO A 245 3.95 -4.80 8.52
CA PRO A 245 3.28 -3.53 8.71
C PRO A 245 3.81 -2.81 9.96
N LYS A 246 3.93 -1.49 9.89
CA LYS A 246 4.04 -0.63 11.07
C LYS A 246 2.68 0.00 11.34
N THR A 247 2.27 0.03 12.61
CA THR A 247 0.95 0.53 12.98
C THR A 247 0.84 2.05 12.74
N ASN A 248 -0.18 2.44 11.98
CA ASN A 248 -0.55 3.84 11.77
C ASN A 248 -2.05 3.92 11.53
N PHE A 249 -2.81 4.24 12.58
CA PHE A 249 -4.27 4.30 12.57
C PHE A 249 -4.87 5.23 11.51
N ASN A 250 -4.12 6.24 11.06
CA ASN A 250 -4.60 7.19 10.07
C ASN A 250 -4.49 6.64 8.64
N ILE A 251 -3.44 5.86 8.33
CA ILE A 251 -3.13 5.40 6.97
C ILE A 251 -3.49 3.93 6.81
N ASN A 252 -2.66 3.01 7.31
CA ASN A 252 -2.75 1.59 7.02
C ASN A 252 -3.26 0.74 8.19
N LYS A 253 -3.56 1.37 9.34
CA LYS A 253 -3.93 0.73 10.60
C LYS A 253 -2.85 -0.26 11.01
N GLU A 254 -3.02 -1.55 10.72
CA GLU A 254 -2.05 -2.61 11.02
C GLU A 254 -1.78 -3.50 9.79
N TRP A 255 -2.27 -3.09 8.62
CA TRP A 255 -2.34 -3.94 7.44
C TRP A 255 -1.42 -3.43 6.34
N ILE A 256 -0.93 -4.36 5.52
CA ILE A 256 -0.27 -4.06 4.24
C ILE A 256 -0.75 -5.03 3.17
N SER A 257 -0.72 -4.60 1.92
CA SER A 257 -1.09 -5.47 0.81
C SER A 257 -0.07 -6.59 0.60
N ASN A 258 -0.49 -7.69 -0.04
CA ASN A 258 0.41 -8.76 -0.46
C ASN A 258 1.50 -8.27 -1.44
N LYS A 259 1.22 -7.23 -2.23
CA LYS A 259 2.22 -6.59 -3.11
C LYS A 259 3.38 -6.08 -2.25
N THR A 260 3.06 -5.25 -1.25
CA THR A 260 4.00 -4.65 -0.30
C THR A 260 4.75 -5.70 0.52
N ARG A 261 4.07 -6.78 0.92
CA ARG A 261 4.67 -7.81 1.78
C ARG A 261 5.69 -8.69 1.07
N TYR A 262 5.49 -8.97 -0.22
CA TYR A 262 6.20 -10.04 -0.92
C TYR A 262 7.03 -9.62 -2.14
N PHE A 263 7.10 -8.32 -2.50
CA PHE A 263 7.90 -7.87 -3.64
C PHE A 263 9.42 -7.92 -3.41
N PHE A 264 9.89 -8.04 -2.16
CA PHE A 264 11.29 -7.80 -1.79
C PHE A 264 12.31 -8.72 -2.48
N ASP A 265 11.90 -9.90 -2.96
CA ASP A 265 12.75 -10.80 -3.73
C ASP A 265 13.14 -10.23 -5.11
N SER A 266 12.36 -9.28 -5.65
CA SER A 266 12.71 -8.55 -6.88
C SER A 266 14.07 -7.85 -6.77
N LEU A 267 14.47 -7.42 -5.58
CA LEU A 267 15.76 -6.76 -5.36
C LEU A 267 16.96 -7.65 -5.68
N LYS A 268 16.78 -8.97 -5.78
CA LYS A 268 17.84 -9.93 -6.13
C LYS A 268 17.92 -10.20 -7.63
N TYR A 269 16.84 -9.99 -8.39
CA TYR A 269 16.73 -10.44 -9.78
C TYR A 269 16.73 -9.27 -10.76
N GLN A 270 17.40 -9.46 -11.89
CA GLN A 270 17.40 -8.52 -13.04
C GLN A 270 17.77 -7.07 -12.66
N ARG A 271 18.64 -6.89 -11.67
CA ARG A 271 19.13 -5.57 -11.25
C ARG A 271 20.21 -5.03 -12.17
N LEU A 272 20.14 -3.75 -12.48
CA LEU A 272 21.16 -3.02 -13.23
C LEU A 272 22.32 -2.66 -12.31
N LYS A 273 23.49 -3.29 -12.46
CA LYS A 273 24.63 -3.09 -11.54
C LYS A 273 25.61 -2.01 -11.98
N TYR A 274 25.80 -1.84 -13.28
CA TYR A 274 26.77 -0.96 -13.91
C TYR A 274 26.19 -0.30 -15.18
N PRO A 275 26.73 0.84 -15.63
CA PRO A 275 26.32 1.47 -16.88
C PRO A 275 26.61 0.57 -18.08
N LEU A 276 25.67 0.53 -19.02
CA LEU A 276 25.76 -0.30 -20.23
C LEU A 276 25.55 0.55 -21.47
N LEU A 277 26.38 0.33 -22.49
CA LEU A 277 26.18 0.87 -23.84
C LEU A 277 25.82 -0.28 -24.79
N LYS A 278 24.91 -0.01 -25.73
CA LYS A 278 24.52 -0.97 -26.76
C LYS A 278 25.30 -0.72 -28.03
N ASP A 279 25.93 -1.78 -28.54
CA ASP A 279 26.71 -1.75 -29.77
C ASP A 279 25.83 -1.92 -31.02
N ASN A 280 26.42 -1.72 -32.20
CA ASN A 280 25.74 -1.87 -33.48
C ASN A 280 25.18 -3.28 -33.72
N GLU A 281 25.79 -4.30 -33.10
CA GLU A 281 25.35 -5.69 -33.12
C GLU A 281 24.25 -6.01 -32.08
N ASN A 282 23.72 -5.00 -31.38
CA ASN A 282 22.73 -5.09 -30.31
C ASN A 282 23.20 -5.74 -29.00
N ASN A 283 24.51 -5.94 -28.81
CA ASN A 283 25.09 -6.44 -27.57
C ASN A 283 25.35 -5.29 -26.58
N PHE A 284 25.28 -5.59 -25.27
CA PHE A 284 25.51 -4.61 -24.20
C PHE A 284 26.92 -4.75 -23.60
N HIS A 285 27.68 -3.66 -23.61
CA HIS A 285 29.03 -3.60 -23.06
C HIS A 285 29.06 -2.71 -21.81
N LYS A 286 29.80 -3.14 -20.79
CA LYS A 286 30.03 -2.34 -19.58
C LYS A 286 30.88 -1.13 -19.93
N ILE A 287 30.42 0.05 -19.53
CA ILE A 287 31.17 1.30 -19.69
C ILE A 287 31.38 1.99 -18.33
N SER A 288 32.34 2.90 -18.25
CA SER A 288 32.53 3.71 -17.05
C SER A 288 31.44 4.80 -16.92
N TRP A 289 31.22 5.29 -15.70
CA TRP A 289 30.31 6.43 -15.47
C TRP A 289 30.78 7.69 -16.20
N LEU A 290 32.09 7.91 -16.34
CA LEU A 290 32.65 9.05 -17.06
C LEU A 290 32.28 9.00 -18.54
N ASP A 291 32.46 7.84 -19.17
CA ASP A 291 32.11 7.65 -20.58
C ASP A 291 30.62 7.79 -20.82
N ALA A 292 29.79 7.23 -19.92
CA ALA A 292 28.34 7.38 -19.97
C ALA A 292 27.93 8.86 -19.94
N LEU A 293 28.51 9.65 -19.03
CA LEU A 293 28.23 11.08 -18.91
C LEU A 293 28.73 11.87 -20.13
N ASN A 294 29.87 11.52 -20.70
CA ASN A 294 30.40 12.14 -21.92
C ASN A 294 29.48 11.89 -23.14
N ILE A 295 28.97 10.67 -23.28
CA ILE A 295 28.01 10.31 -24.34
C ILE A 295 26.72 11.11 -24.18
N ILE A 296 26.18 11.19 -22.96
CA ILE A 296 25.00 12.00 -22.65
C ILE A 296 25.25 13.46 -23.02
N ASN A 297 26.36 14.04 -22.55
CA ASN A 297 26.71 15.43 -22.83
C ASN A 297 26.77 15.71 -24.33
N LYS A 298 27.49 14.87 -25.09
CA LYS A 298 27.59 14.99 -26.55
C LYS A 298 26.21 14.97 -27.19
N LYS A 299 25.34 14.03 -26.80
CA LYS A 299 23.99 13.91 -27.36
C LYS A 299 23.12 15.12 -27.04
N PHE A 300 23.07 15.56 -25.78
CA PHE A 300 22.29 16.72 -25.35
C PHE A 300 22.73 18.03 -26.02
N ILE A 301 24.03 18.21 -26.31
CA ILE A 301 24.54 19.38 -27.05
C ILE A 301 24.15 19.31 -28.53
N THR A 302 24.21 18.12 -29.15
CA THR A 302 23.93 17.96 -30.59
C THR A 302 22.45 18.00 -30.97
N THR A 303 21.55 17.76 -30.03
CA THR A 303 20.12 17.67 -30.29
C THR A 303 19.40 18.91 -29.79
N ASP A 304 18.57 19.52 -30.64
CA ASP A 304 17.72 20.63 -30.23
C ASP A 304 16.80 20.24 -29.07
N SER A 305 16.61 21.17 -28.13
CA SER A 305 15.81 20.98 -26.92
C SER A 305 14.35 20.56 -27.21
N SER A 306 13.80 20.98 -28.35
CA SER A 306 12.46 20.60 -28.82
C SER A 306 12.35 19.12 -29.23
N ASN A 307 13.47 18.51 -29.61
CA ASN A 307 13.57 17.11 -30.06
C ASN A 307 13.96 16.14 -28.95
N ILE A 308 14.10 16.62 -27.71
CA ILE A 308 14.37 15.79 -26.53
C ILE A 308 13.06 15.56 -25.78
N GLN A 309 12.79 14.32 -25.40
CA GLN A 309 11.60 13.96 -24.61
C GLN A 309 11.99 13.19 -23.34
N GLY A 310 11.58 13.70 -22.19
CA GLY A 310 11.65 13.01 -20.90
C GLY A 310 10.38 12.21 -20.65
N ILE A 311 10.52 10.93 -20.28
CA ILE A 311 9.41 10.07 -19.89
C ILE A 311 9.68 9.52 -18.50
N ILE A 312 8.78 9.84 -17.58
CA ILE A 312 8.85 9.43 -16.18
C ILE A 312 7.92 8.25 -15.98
N GLY A 313 8.46 7.19 -15.40
CA GLY A 313 7.74 6.00 -15.01
C GLY A 313 7.45 5.95 -13.51
N ASN A 314 7.33 4.73 -13.01
CA ASN A 314 6.82 4.48 -11.65
C ASN A 314 7.97 4.45 -10.64
N LEU A 315 7.64 4.47 -9.34
CA LEU A 315 8.60 4.29 -8.23
C LEU A 315 9.68 5.40 -8.13
N THR A 316 9.32 6.62 -8.52
CA THR A 316 10.20 7.79 -8.52
C THR A 316 10.01 8.66 -7.27
N ASP A 317 11.12 9.14 -6.72
CA ASP A 317 11.17 10.06 -5.58
C ASP A 317 11.01 11.51 -6.02
N LEU A 318 10.47 12.34 -5.14
CA LEU A 318 10.18 13.74 -5.43
C LEU A 318 11.44 14.56 -5.68
N GLU A 319 12.53 14.29 -4.96
CA GLU A 319 13.80 15.01 -5.10
C GLU A 319 14.40 14.81 -6.50
N SER A 320 14.47 13.56 -6.96
CA SER A 320 15.02 13.23 -8.27
C SER A 320 14.17 13.77 -9.41
N LEU A 321 12.83 13.77 -9.26
CA LEU A 321 11.92 14.39 -10.23
C LEU A 321 12.11 15.91 -10.31
N PHE A 322 12.28 16.57 -9.17
CA PHE A 322 12.56 18.00 -9.11
C PHE A 322 13.89 18.36 -9.79
N LEU A 323 14.94 17.58 -9.51
CA LEU A 323 16.25 17.78 -10.15
C LEU A 323 16.19 17.55 -11.66
N LEU A 324 15.55 16.46 -12.12
CA LEU A 324 15.35 16.21 -13.54
C LEU A 324 14.63 17.39 -14.20
N LYS A 325 13.49 17.82 -13.64
CA LYS A 325 12.69 18.93 -14.20
C LYS A 325 13.52 20.21 -14.27
N LYS A 326 14.25 20.56 -13.21
CA LYS A 326 15.05 21.78 -13.17
C LYS A 326 16.19 21.73 -14.19
N ASN A 327 16.88 20.60 -14.30
CA ASN A 327 17.95 20.42 -15.28
C ASN A 327 17.40 20.55 -16.70
N PHE A 328 16.27 19.91 -16.99
CA PHE A 328 15.64 19.96 -18.31
C PHE A 328 15.18 21.38 -18.66
N ASN A 329 14.52 22.07 -17.73
CA ASN A 329 14.12 23.46 -17.93
C ASN A 329 15.31 24.38 -18.23
N LYS A 330 16.45 24.18 -17.55
CA LYS A 330 17.67 24.97 -17.81
C LYS A 330 18.29 24.69 -19.18
N LEU A 331 18.08 23.48 -19.71
CA LEU A 331 18.45 23.11 -21.08
C LEU A 331 17.38 23.53 -22.11
N GLY A 332 16.32 24.23 -21.69
CA GLY A 332 15.21 24.63 -22.55
C GLY A 332 14.25 23.48 -22.91
N ILE A 333 14.39 22.30 -22.30
CA ILE A 333 13.56 21.13 -22.56
C ILE A 333 12.30 21.22 -21.70
N SER A 334 11.14 21.35 -22.36
CA SER A 334 9.83 21.39 -21.70
C SER A 334 9.01 20.10 -21.87
N ASN A 335 9.45 19.20 -22.75
CA ASN A 335 8.72 17.98 -23.13
C ASN A 335 8.95 16.85 -22.11
N ILE A 336 8.33 16.97 -20.93
CA ILE A 336 8.37 15.94 -19.88
C ILE A 336 6.97 15.33 -19.74
N ASN A 337 6.86 14.03 -19.99
CA ASN A 337 5.62 13.28 -19.92
C ASN A 337 5.69 12.15 -18.88
N TYR A 338 4.54 11.77 -18.33
CA TYR A 338 4.41 10.56 -17.52
C TYR A 338 3.99 9.39 -18.40
N GLU A 339 4.53 8.19 -18.15
CA GLU A 339 4.34 6.99 -18.97
C GLU A 339 2.86 6.70 -19.28
N LYS A 340 1.97 6.88 -18.31
CA LYS A 340 0.54 6.56 -18.47
C LYS A 340 -0.21 7.51 -19.41
N PHE A 341 0.27 8.74 -19.59
CA PHE A 341 -0.41 9.75 -20.41
C PHE A 341 0.04 9.79 -21.87
N LEU A 342 1.04 9.00 -22.26
CA LEU A 342 1.62 9.04 -23.61
C LEU A 342 0.58 8.81 -24.72
N ASN A 343 -0.36 7.89 -24.56
CA ASN A 343 -1.29 7.55 -25.64
C ASN A 343 -2.42 8.57 -25.88
N ASN A 344 -2.54 9.58 -25.03
CA ASN A 344 -3.71 10.45 -25.00
C ASN A 344 -3.35 11.90 -25.30
N GLN A 345 -3.34 12.22 -26.59
CA GLN A 345 -2.93 13.52 -27.17
C GLN A 345 -3.76 14.74 -26.72
N GLN A 346 -4.82 14.57 -25.92
CA GLN A 346 -5.77 15.63 -25.55
C GLN A 346 -6.01 15.77 -24.05
N ILE A 347 -5.21 15.13 -23.20
CA ILE A 347 -5.38 15.23 -21.74
C ILE A 347 -4.94 16.62 -21.28
N LYS A 348 -5.91 17.46 -20.94
CA LYS A 348 -5.70 18.70 -20.18
C LYS A 348 -5.85 18.37 -18.70
N ILE A 349 -4.78 17.97 -18.02
CA ILE A 349 -4.82 17.92 -16.55
C ILE A 349 -4.37 19.29 -16.04
N ASN A 350 -5.16 19.87 -15.15
CA ASN A 350 -4.76 21.05 -14.40
C ASN A 350 -4.10 20.58 -13.09
N SER A 351 -2.76 20.64 -13.05
CA SER A 351 -1.95 20.38 -11.84
C SER A 351 -1.65 21.65 -11.04
N ASP A 352 -2.27 22.79 -11.36
CA ASP A 352 -2.02 24.06 -10.64
C ASP A 352 -2.46 23.98 -9.18
N LEU A 353 -3.59 23.30 -8.94
CA LEU A 353 -4.15 23.06 -7.61
C LEU A 353 -4.05 21.60 -7.20
N THR A 354 -3.55 21.38 -5.99
CA THR A 354 -3.41 20.05 -5.39
C THR A 354 -4.75 19.34 -5.21
N SER A 355 -5.84 20.08 -5.05
CA SER A 355 -7.20 19.53 -4.96
C SER A 355 -7.72 18.88 -6.24
N ASN A 356 -7.00 19.03 -7.36
CA ASN A 356 -7.33 18.41 -8.64
C ASN A 356 -6.76 17.00 -8.81
N PHE A 357 -5.81 16.58 -7.96
CA PHE A 357 -5.17 15.28 -8.09
C PHE A 357 -4.94 14.56 -6.74
N LEU A 358 -5.08 15.24 -5.60
CA LEU A 358 -5.02 14.60 -4.29
C LEU A 358 -6.38 14.06 -3.84
N PHE A 359 -6.32 13.18 -2.85
CA PHE A 359 -7.44 12.84 -2.00
C PHE A 359 -7.59 13.96 -0.95
N ASN A 360 -8.63 14.77 -1.12
CA ASN A 360 -8.81 16.01 -0.36
C ASN A 360 -9.21 15.76 1.10
N ASN A 361 -9.98 14.70 1.31
CA ASN A 361 -10.33 14.19 2.63
C ASN A 361 -9.15 13.42 3.23
N THR A 362 -9.23 13.05 4.50
CA THR A 362 -8.27 12.09 5.06
C THR A 362 -8.86 10.68 4.98
N LEU A 363 -8.02 9.67 4.90
CA LEU A 363 -8.40 8.26 4.97
C LEU A 363 -9.19 7.99 6.26
N LYS A 364 -8.80 8.63 7.37
CA LYS A 364 -9.54 8.58 8.62
C LYS A 364 -10.93 9.22 8.54
N SER A 365 -11.11 10.33 7.80
CA SER A 365 -12.41 10.99 7.70
C SER A 365 -13.45 10.20 6.88
N ILE A 366 -13.01 9.16 6.14
CA ILE A 366 -13.92 8.19 5.51
C ILE A 366 -14.82 7.53 6.56
N GLU A 367 -14.32 7.34 7.79
CA GLU A 367 -15.08 6.74 8.88
C GLU A 367 -16.27 7.59 9.36
N GLU A 368 -16.37 8.84 8.93
CA GLU A 368 -17.48 9.76 9.25
C GLU A 368 -18.45 9.96 8.09
N SER A 369 -18.15 9.42 6.90
CA SER A 369 -18.96 9.62 5.69
C SER A 369 -20.29 8.87 5.75
N ASP A 370 -21.34 9.33 5.07
CA ASP A 370 -22.68 8.68 5.07
C ASP A 370 -23.06 8.08 3.71
N LEU A 371 -22.48 8.59 2.63
CA LEU A 371 -22.64 8.07 1.28
C LEU A 371 -21.29 8.06 0.59
N CYS A 372 -20.96 6.99 -0.16
CA CYS A 372 -19.80 6.95 -1.02
C CYS A 372 -20.18 6.67 -2.47
N LEU A 373 -19.65 7.47 -3.40
CA LEU A 373 -19.73 7.24 -4.84
C LEU A 373 -18.32 7.00 -5.38
N VAL A 374 -18.08 5.82 -5.93
CA VAL A 374 -16.83 5.44 -6.57
C VAL A 374 -17.02 5.46 -8.08
N ILE A 375 -16.12 6.11 -8.81
CA ILE A 375 -16.22 6.29 -10.26
C ILE A 375 -14.93 5.77 -10.91
N GLY A 376 -15.06 4.70 -11.70
CA GLY A 376 -14.03 4.23 -12.62
C GLY A 376 -12.76 3.64 -11.99
N SER A 377 -12.74 3.32 -10.69
CA SER A 377 -11.58 2.69 -10.03
C SER A 377 -11.94 1.35 -9.40
N ASP A 378 -11.05 0.38 -9.55
CA ASP A 378 -11.06 -0.87 -8.78
C ASP A 378 -10.31 -0.64 -7.46
N ILE A 379 -11.01 -0.09 -6.47
CA ILE A 379 -10.41 0.27 -5.17
C ILE A 379 -9.78 -0.94 -4.49
N ARG A 380 -10.37 -2.13 -4.64
CA ARG A 380 -9.84 -3.36 -4.05
C ARG A 380 -8.43 -3.68 -4.54
N LYS A 381 -8.17 -3.52 -5.85
CA LYS A 381 -6.84 -3.84 -6.44
C LYS A 381 -5.87 -2.67 -6.47
N GLU A 382 -6.37 -1.48 -6.77
CA GLU A 382 -5.54 -0.29 -6.98
C GLU A 382 -5.17 0.38 -5.65
N GLY A 383 -6.07 0.36 -4.66
CA GLY A 383 -5.89 0.99 -3.36
C GLY A 383 -6.44 0.14 -2.24
N SER A 384 -5.88 -1.04 -2.04
CA SER A 384 -6.48 -2.06 -1.16
C SER A 384 -6.71 -1.54 0.27
N ILE A 385 -5.84 -0.69 0.80
CA ILE A 385 -6.01 -0.14 2.17
C ILE A 385 -7.14 0.91 2.22
N LEU A 386 -7.35 1.65 1.14
CA LEU A 386 -8.55 2.51 1.01
C LEU A 386 -9.82 1.65 1.08
N ASN A 387 -9.80 0.45 0.49
CA ASN A 387 -10.88 -0.54 0.60
C ASN A 387 -11.17 -0.90 2.06
N ILE A 388 -10.12 -1.12 2.88
CA ILE A 388 -10.28 -1.43 4.31
C ILE A 388 -10.98 -0.30 5.07
N HIS A 389 -10.67 0.96 4.78
CA HIS A 389 -11.38 2.09 5.41
C HIS A 389 -12.86 2.13 5.05
N LEU A 390 -13.20 1.81 3.80
CA LEU A 390 -14.60 1.68 3.36
C LEU A 390 -15.31 0.51 4.07
N ILE A 391 -14.67 -0.66 4.17
CA ILE A 391 -15.20 -1.83 4.88
C ILE A 391 -15.47 -1.50 6.35
N ASN A 392 -14.50 -0.89 7.05
CA ASN A 392 -14.66 -0.49 8.45
C ASN A 392 -15.79 0.53 8.62
N ARG A 393 -15.97 1.44 7.67
CA ARG A 393 -17.12 2.37 7.71
C ARG A 393 -18.44 1.64 7.50
N LEU A 394 -18.50 0.70 6.56
CA LEU A 394 -19.68 -0.11 6.24
C LEU A 394 -20.17 -0.88 7.48
N LYS A 395 -19.25 -1.46 8.25
CA LYS A 395 -19.54 -2.17 9.51
C LYS A 395 -20.26 -1.34 10.56
N LYS A 396 -20.04 -0.01 10.60
CA LYS A 396 -20.73 0.89 11.55
C LYS A 396 -22.20 1.13 11.18
N GLY A 397 -22.67 0.66 10.02
CA GLY A 397 -24.05 0.82 9.55
C GLY A 397 -24.36 2.19 8.96
N ASN A 398 -25.54 2.36 8.37
CA ASN A 398 -26.01 3.62 7.77
C ASN A 398 -25.03 4.24 6.75
N PHE A 399 -24.37 3.39 5.96
CA PHE A 399 -23.45 3.82 4.92
C PHE A 399 -23.78 3.11 3.62
N LYS A 400 -23.99 3.88 2.55
CA LYS A 400 -24.30 3.33 1.23
C LYS A 400 -23.14 3.60 0.28
N ILE A 401 -22.67 2.57 -0.41
CA ILE A 401 -21.64 2.68 -1.44
C ILE A 401 -22.29 2.45 -2.80
N ALA A 402 -22.07 3.38 -3.71
CA ALA A 402 -22.48 3.29 -5.09
C ALA A 402 -21.26 3.32 -6.02
N TYR A 403 -21.37 2.65 -7.15
CA TYR A 403 -20.26 2.48 -8.08
C TYR A 403 -20.67 2.68 -9.54
N ILE A 404 -19.81 3.36 -10.30
CA ILE A 404 -19.93 3.56 -11.74
C ILE A 404 -18.65 3.04 -12.40
N GLY A 405 -18.79 2.08 -13.30
CA GLY A 405 -17.68 1.46 -14.04
C GLY A 405 -17.91 -0.03 -14.25
N ASN A 406 -16.86 -0.77 -14.65
CA ASN A 406 -16.96 -2.21 -14.94
C ASN A 406 -17.40 -3.04 -13.73
N LYS A 407 -18.12 -4.14 -13.97
CA LYS A 407 -18.54 -5.03 -12.89
C LYS A 407 -17.31 -5.63 -12.20
N ILE A 408 -17.13 -5.30 -10.92
CA ILE A 408 -16.00 -5.71 -10.08
C ILE A 408 -16.56 -6.37 -8.82
N ASP A 409 -15.84 -7.35 -8.30
CA ASP A 409 -16.09 -7.93 -6.99
C ASP A 409 -15.39 -7.10 -5.89
N PHE A 410 -16.19 -6.34 -5.15
CA PHE A 410 -15.75 -5.51 -4.03
C PHE A 410 -15.68 -6.25 -2.69
N THR A 411 -16.11 -7.51 -2.60
CA THR A 411 -16.26 -8.31 -1.34
C THR A 411 -17.29 -7.79 -0.34
N TYR A 412 -18.04 -6.74 -0.69
CA TYR A 412 -19.11 -6.17 0.12
C TYR A 412 -20.21 -5.60 -0.79
N PRO A 413 -21.45 -5.40 -0.28
CA PRO A 413 -22.55 -4.94 -1.10
C PRO A 413 -22.32 -3.52 -1.63
N VAL A 414 -22.36 -3.36 -2.95
CA VAL A 414 -22.21 -2.08 -3.65
C VAL A 414 -23.36 -1.91 -4.64
N LYS A 415 -23.99 -0.72 -4.64
CA LYS A 415 -25.03 -0.38 -5.61
C LYS A 415 -24.38 0.04 -6.94
N HIS A 416 -24.38 -0.88 -7.91
CA HIS A 416 -23.91 -0.58 -9.26
C HIS A 416 -24.90 0.35 -9.98
N LEU A 417 -24.45 1.54 -10.37
CA LEU A 417 -25.29 2.56 -11.04
C LEU A 417 -25.19 2.50 -12.57
N GLY A 418 -24.12 1.92 -13.11
CA GLY A 418 -23.95 1.70 -14.54
C GLY A 418 -22.51 1.68 -15.02
N LEU A 419 -22.33 1.32 -16.29
CA LEU A 419 -21.02 1.05 -16.91
C LEU A 419 -20.44 2.25 -17.68
N THR A 420 -21.29 3.16 -18.16
CA THR A 420 -20.93 4.14 -19.19
C THR A 420 -20.86 5.57 -18.67
N PHE A 421 -20.14 6.43 -19.37
CA PHE A 421 -20.13 7.88 -19.10
C PHE A 421 -21.51 8.55 -19.16
N LYS A 422 -22.49 7.93 -19.82
CA LYS A 422 -23.87 8.44 -19.88
C LYS A 422 -24.52 8.46 -18.49
N THR A 423 -24.26 7.46 -17.64
CA THR A 423 -24.81 7.46 -16.27
C THR A 423 -24.19 8.56 -15.42
N LEU A 424 -22.89 8.80 -15.58
CA LEU A 424 -22.20 9.92 -14.94
C LEU A 424 -22.79 11.27 -15.40
N MET A 425 -23.02 11.45 -16.70
CA MET A 425 -23.68 12.65 -17.23
C MET A 425 -25.11 12.82 -16.69
N ASN A 426 -25.89 11.74 -16.59
CA ASN A 426 -27.23 11.79 -16.02
C ASN A 426 -27.20 12.22 -14.54
N ILE A 427 -26.19 11.82 -13.79
CA ILE A 427 -25.98 12.26 -12.41
C ILE A 427 -25.61 13.75 -12.36
N ILE A 428 -24.70 14.19 -13.24
CA ILE A 428 -24.31 15.61 -13.36
C ILE A 428 -25.52 16.48 -13.73
N LEU A 429 -26.39 15.99 -14.61
CA LEU A 429 -27.61 16.69 -15.04
C LEU A 429 -28.76 16.57 -14.04
N GLY A 430 -28.62 15.82 -12.94
CA GLY A 430 -29.67 15.64 -11.93
C GLY A 430 -30.80 14.70 -12.35
N LYS A 431 -30.69 13.98 -13.48
CA LYS A 431 -31.74 13.10 -14.02
C LYS A 431 -31.74 11.70 -13.39
N HIS A 432 -30.69 11.34 -12.67
CA HIS A 432 -30.51 10.00 -12.12
C HIS A 432 -31.13 9.86 -10.72
N PHE A 433 -31.68 8.69 -10.39
CA PHE A 433 -32.30 8.46 -9.07
C PHE A 433 -31.34 8.70 -7.90
N PHE A 434 -30.04 8.41 -8.10
CA PHE A 434 -28.99 8.56 -7.09
C PHE A 434 -28.76 10.02 -6.67
N CYS A 435 -29.18 11.00 -7.48
CA CYS A 435 -29.09 12.41 -7.13
C CYS A 435 -29.92 12.75 -5.87
N LYS A 436 -31.01 12.01 -5.61
CA LYS A 436 -31.80 12.16 -4.37
C LYS A 436 -31.00 11.72 -3.14
N ASP A 437 -30.27 10.61 -3.24
CA ASP A 437 -29.40 10.10 -2.18
C ASP A 437 -28.24 11.07 -1.92
N LEU A 438 -27.61 11.60 -2.99
CA LEU A 438 -26.55 12.62 -2.88
C LEU A 438 -27.02 13.91 -2.20
N LYS A 439 -28.24 14.37 -2.48
CA LYS A 439 -28.81 15.57 -1.85
C LYS A 439 -29.15 15.36 -0.37
N LYS A 440 -29.53 14.13 0.01
CA LYS A 440 -29.87 13.78 1.40
C LYS A 440 -28.62 13.58 2.28
N ALA A 441 -27.49 13.23 1.69
CA ALA A 441 -26.23 12.99 2.39
C ALA A 441 -25.68 14.29 2.99
N LYS A 442 -25.28 14.24 4.28
CA LYS A 442 -24.60 15.31 5.02
C LYS A 442 -23.10 15.32 4.74
N LYS A 443 -22.48 14.14 4.61
CA LYS A 443 -21.03 13.97 4.37
C LYS A 443 -20.78 12.98 3.22
N PRO A 444 -21.23 13.30 1.97
CA PRO A 444 -20.96 12.43 0.84
C PRO A 444 -19.47 12.35 0.55
N LEU A 445 -18.99 11.21 0.08
CA LEU A 445 -17.61 10.95 -0.30
C LEU A 445 -17.59 10.53 -1.77
N ILE A 446 -16.99 11.33 -2.64
CA ILE A 446 -16.87 11.00 -4.07
C ILE A 446 -15.42 10.65 -4.36
N ILE A 447 -15.19 9.42 -4.83
CA ILE A 447 -13.87 8.90 -5.19
C ILE A 447 -13.80 8.75 -6.70
N ILE A 448 -12.84 9.45 -7.30
CA ILE A 448 -12.65 9.51 -8.74
C ILE A 448 -11.37 8.77 -9.09
N GLY A 449 -11.51 7.68 -9.83
CA GLY A 449 -10.39 6.89 -10.31
C GLY A 449 -9.54 7.60 -11.35
N GLU A 450 -8.24 7.32 -11.33
CA GLU A 450 -7.25 7.73 -12.32
C GLU A 450 -7.67 7.40 -13.77
N ASN A 451 -8.42 6.32 -13.98
CA ASN A 451 -8.97 5.94 -15.28
C ASN A 451 -9.74 7.06 -15.99
N ILE A 452 -10.45 7.88 -15.23
CA ILE A 452 -11.22 8.99 -15.79
C ILE A 452 -10.28 10.05 -16.35
N LEU A 453 -9.13 10.27 -15.71
CA LEU A 453 -8.11 11.21 -16.18
C LEU A 453 -7.49 10.76 -17.50
N ASN A 454 -7.41 9.46 -17.75
CA ASN A 454 -6.88 8.90 -19.00
C ASN A 454 -7.85 9.03 -20.19
N GLN A 455 -9.08 9.49 -19.99
CA GLN A 455 -10.07 9.57 -21.05
C GLN A 455 -10.07 10.97 -21.70
N LYS A 456 -10.25 11.05 -23.02
CA LYS A 456 -10.16 12.31 -23.79
C LYS A 456 -11.07 13.43 -23.24
N ASN A 457 -12.24 13.07 -22.71
CA ASN A 457 -13.22 14.01 -22.15
C ASN A 457 -13.26 14.01 -20.60
N GLY A 458 -12.32 13.30 -19.96
CA GLY A 458 -12.27 13.10 -18.51
C GLY A 458 -12.23 14.41 -17.74
N PHE A 459 -11.29 15.30 -18.07
CA PHE A 459 -11.12 16.57 -17.37
C PHE A 459 -12.38 17.45 -17.40
N PHE A 460 -13.08 17.48 -18.54
CA PHE A 460 -14.31 18.26 -18.68
C PHE A 460 -15.46 17.70 -17.83
N LEU A 461 -15.56 16.37 -17.72
CA LEU A 461 -16.51 15.72 -16.81
C LEU A 461 -16.20 16.07 -15.35
N LEU A 462 -14.92 16.09 -14.99
CA LEU A 462 -14.46 16.43 -13.64
C LEU A 462 -14.75 17.88 -13.28
N SER A 463 -14.58 18.82 -14.22
CA SER A 463 -14.93 20.22 -13.97
C SER A 463 -16.44 20.39 -13.77
N LYS A 464 -17.27 19.69 -14.54
CA LYS A 464 -18.73 19.68 -14.34
C LYS A 464 -19.15 19.07 -13.00
N LEU A 465 -18.52 17.97 -12.59
CA LEU A 465 -18.78 17.36 -11.27
C LEU A 465 -18.42 18.30 -10.12
N LYS A 466 -17.32 19.04 -10.24
CA LYS A 466 -16.91 20.04 -9.25
C LYS A 466 -17.88 21.20 -9.13
N ASN A 467 -18.49 21.61 -10.24
CA ASN A 467 -19.48 22.69 -10.26
C ASN A 467 -20.82 22.30 -9.62
N LEU A 468 -21.05 21.03 -9.28
CA LEU A 468 -22.23 20.63 -8.49
C LEU A 468 -22.11 21.24 -7.09
N SER A 469 -23.02 22.18 -6.80
CA SER A 469 -23.04 23.02 -5.58
C SER A 469 -23.00 22.24 -4.26
N PHE A 470 -23.42 20.98 -4.27
CA PHE A 470 -23.46 20.08 -3.11
C PHE A 470 -22.09 19.51 -2.68
N ASN A 471 -21.02 19.68 -3.47
CA ASN A 471 -19.80 18.86 -3.36
C ASN A 471 -18.48 19.62 -3.18
N LYS A 472 -18.51 20.89 -2.75
CA LYS A 472 -17.33 21.79 -2.85
C LYS A 472 -16.04 21.26 -2.19
N ASN A 473 -16.11 20.32 -1.23
CA ASN A 473 -14.94 19.73 -0.55
C ASN A 473 -14.88 18.19 -0.52
N ASN A 474 -15.80 17.49 -1.18
CA ASN A 474 -15.99 16.04 -0.97
C ASN A 474 -15.53 15.16 -2.16
N ILE A 475 -14.92 15.79 -3.17
CA ILE A 475 -14.37 15.10 -4.34
C ILE A 475 -12.92 14.74 -4.06
N ASN A 476 -12.60 13.47 -4.24
CA ASN A 476 -11.29 12.93 -3.98
C ASN A 476 -10.75 12.21 -5.22
N PHE A 477 -9.53 12.53 -5.61
CA PHE A 477 -8.85 11.87 -6.71
C PHE A 477 -8.03 10.71 -6.19
N PHE A 478 -8.31 9.53 -6.73
CA PHE A 478 -7.59 8.32 -6.42
C PHE A 478 -6.61 8.01 -7.54
N ASN A 479 -5.32 8.24 -7.27
CA ASN A 479 -4.22 7.83 -8.13
C ASN A 479 -3.71 6.48 -7.65
N SER A 480 -3.29 5.61 -8.57
CA SER A 480 -2.80 4.27 -8.19
C SER A 480 -1.35 4.26 -7.68
N GLN A 481 -0.57 5.30 -7.97
CA GLN A 481 0.88 5.32 -7.71
C GLN A 481 1.35 6.64 -7.11
N THR A 482 2.27 6.54 -6.15
CA THR A 482 2.93 7.68 -5.49
C THR A 482 3.71 8.55 -6.49
N SER A 483 4.40 7.93 -7.45
CA SER A 483 5.19 8.64 -8.48
C SER A 483 4.37 9.59 -9.33
N LEU A 484 3.10 9.25 -9.60
CA LEU A 484 2.19 10.12 -10.36
C LEU A 484 1.82 11.38 -9.57
N ILE A 485 1.61 11.25 -8.26
CA ILE A 485 1.35 12.38 -7.36
C ILE A 485 2.59 13.28 -7.30
N ASN A 486 3.77 12.69 -7.11
CA ASN A 486 5.04 13.43 -7.15
C ASN A 486 5.22 14.17 -8.48
N PHE A 487 4.85 13.54 -9.60
CA PHE A 487 4.89 14.16 -10.92
C PHE A 487 3.97 15.38 -11.01
N PHE A 488 2.71 15.29 -10.56
CA PHE A 488 1.78 16.43 -10.59
C PHE A 488 2.20 17.56 -9.65
N GLU A 489 2.78 17.25 -8.50
CA GLU A 489 3.24 18.27 -7.56
C GLU A 489 4.41 19.09 -8.14
N VAL A 490 5.33 18.40 -8.83
CA VAL A 490 6.55 19.02 -9.35
C VAL A 490 6.35 19.60 -10.74
N THR A 491 5.60 18.96 -11.64
CA THR A 491 5.47 19.33 -13.05
C THR A 491 4.13 19.99 -13.38
N PHE A 492 4.18 21.00 -14.26
CA PHE A 492 2.99 21.59 -14.84
C PHE A 492 2.70 20.85 -16.13
N SER A 493 1.60 20.12 -16.20
CA SER A 493 1.15 19.51 -17.46
C SER A 493 0.56 20.60 -18.37
N LYS A 494 1.41 21.36 -19.06
CA LYS A 494 0.97 22.16 -20.22
C LYS A 494 0.68 21.19 -21.37
N SER A 495 -0.59 20.84 -21.47
CA SER A 495 -1.20 19.99 -22.50
C SER A 495 -1.25 20.69 -23.86
N GLN A 496 -0.12 20.84 -24.55
CA GLN A 496 -0.17 21.33 -25.94
C GLN A 496 0.84 20.77 -26.92
N ASN A 497 1.87 20.06 -26.49
CA ASN A 497 2.74 19.40 -27.45
C ASN A 497 2.36 17.92 -27.52
N SER A 498 1.84 17.55 -28.68
CA SER A 498 1.85 16.21 -29.23
C SER A 498 3.13 15.47 -28.81
N ILE A 499 3.08 14.13 -28.75
CA ILE A 499 4.30 13.34 -28.94
C ILE A 499 4.86 13.76 -30.30
N ASN A 500 5.70 14.80 -30.30
CA ASN A 500 6.53 15.15 -31.42
C ASN A 500 7.47 13.97 -31.58
N LYS A 501 7.73 13.57 -32.83
CA LYS A 501 8.80 12.61 -33.12
C LYS A 501 10.10 13.21 -32.57
N SER A 502 10.52 12.76 -31.40
CA SER A 502 11.75 13.19 -30.75
C SER A 502 12.87 12.28 -31.20
N LYS A 503 14.08 12.84 -31.31
CA LYS A 503 15.29 12.09 -31.71
C LYS A 503 16.01 11.51 -30.50
N LEU A 504 15.75 12.05 -29.30
CA LEU A 504 16.35 11.60 -28.06
C LEU A 504 15.29 11.41 -26.98
N TYR A 505 15.26 10.21 -26.40
CA TYR A 505 14.34 9.85 -25.32
C TYR A 505 15.12 9.60 -24.03
N TYR A 506 14.72 10.28 -22.96
CA TYR A 506 15.20 10.02 -21.61
C TYR A 506 14.12 9.29 -20.81
N LEU A 507 14.30 8.00 -20.60
CA LEU A 507 13.36 7.12 -19.91
C LEU A 507 13.80 6.94 -18.45
N PHE A 508 13.00 7.39 -17.49
CA PHE A 508 13.28 7.24 -16.06
C PHE A 508 12.32 6.26 -15.39
N ASN A 509 12.81 5.07 -15.00
CA ASN A 509 12.04 3.98 -14.38
C ASN A 509 10.74 3.61 -15.14
N THR A 510 10.77 3.64 -16.47
CA THR A 510 9.62 3.31 -17.32
C THR A 510 9.50 1.82 -17.62
N ASN A 511 8.29 1.40 -17.97
CA ASN A 511 8.02 0.06 -18.50
C ASN A 511 6.87 0.06 -19.52
N LEU A 512 7.15 0.60 -20.69
CA LEU A 512 6.14 1.05 -21.65
C LEU A 512 5.49 -0.08 -22.46
N GLN A 513 5.98 -1.32 -22.38
CA GLN A 513 5.39 -2.53 -22.96
C GLN A 513 4.75 -2.34 -24.37
N LYS A 514 5.42 -1.59 -25.27
CA LYS A 514 5.03 -1.22 -26.66
C LYS A 514 4.16 0.03 -26.87
N LYS A 515 4.08 0.97 -25.92
CA LYS A 515 3.33 2.23 -26.09
C LYS A 515 4.04 3.29 -26.96
N LEU A 516 5.37 3.26 -27.06
CA LEU A 516 6.13 4.22 -27.87
C LEU A 516 6.36 3.71 -29.29
N LYS A 517 6.12 4.58 -30.28
CA LYS A 517 6.57 4.39 -31.67
C LYS A 517 7.99 4.93 -31.79
N ILE A 518 8.97 4.08 -31.49
CA ILE A 518 10.40 4.39 -31.57
C ILE A 518 10.89 4.11 -32.99
N SER A 519 11.62 5.04 -33.59
CA SER A 519 12.33 4.84 -34.85
C SER A 519 13.70 4.22 -34.60
N LYS A 520 14.27 3.47 -35.57
CA LYS A 520 15.61 2.88 -35.44
C LYS A 520 16.72 3.93 -35.23
N ASN A 521 16.46 5.19 -35.56
CA ASN A 521 17.44 6.28 -35.49
C ASN A 521 17.38 7.06 -34.17
N ASP A 522 16.42 6.77 -33.30
CA ASP A 522 16.26 7.50 -32.04
C ASP A 522 17.28 7.02 -31.00
N PHE A 523 17.85 7.94 -30.24
CA PHE A 523 18.77 7.61 -29.15
C PHE A 523 18.03 7.56 -27.81
N ILE A 524 18.05 6.41 -27.15
CA ILE A 524 17.30 6.16 -25.91
C ILE A 524 18.27 5.98 -24.75
N ILE A 525 18.10 6.81 -23.73
CA ILE A 525 18.77 6.70 -22.44
C ILE A 525 17.76 6.14 -21.44
N TYR A 526 18.04 4.97 -20.87
CA TYR A 526 17.23 4.39 -19.81
C TYR A 526 17.94 4.54 -18.46
N GLN A 527 17.36 5.30 -17.54
CA GLN A 527 17.77 5.33 -16.14
C GLN A 527 16.79 4.51 -15.31
N GLY A 528 17.28 3.50 -14.61
CA GLY A 528 16.46 2.77 -13.67
C GLY A 528 17.20 1.69 -12.90
N HIS A 529 16.46 0.93 -12.10
CA HIS A 529 17.03 -0.05 -11.17
C HIS A 529 16.98 -1.50 -11.67
N HIS A 530 16.08 -1.82 -12.60
CA HIS A 530 15.88 -3.17 -13.14
C HIS A 530 15.99 -3.17 -14.66
N PHE A 531 16.45 -4.29 -15.24
CA PHE A 531 16.58 -4.46 -16.68
C PHE A 531 15.20 -4.74 -17.31
N THR A 532 14.47 -3.69 -17.64
CA THR A 532 13.14 -3.76 -18.26
C THR A 532 13.20 -4.00 -19.76
N LYS A 533 12.05 -4.24 -20.40
CA LYS A 533 11.93 -4.21 -21.88
C LYS A 533 12.35 -2.87 -22.46
N ASP A 534 12.13 -1.78 -21.73
CA ASP A 534 12.58 -0.45 -22.14
C ASP A 534 14.11 -0.34 -22.06
N ALA A 535 14.73 -0.94 -21.03
CA ALA A 535 16.19 -1.05 -20.95
C ALA A 535 16.77 -1.86 -22.12
N GLN A 536 16.14 -3.00 -22.47
CA GLN A 536 16.55 -3.82 -23.62
C GLN A 536 16.53 -3.05 -24.96
N ASN A 537 15.58 -2.13 -25.11
CA ASN A 537 15.42 -1.30 -26.30
C ASN A 537 16.27 -0.02 -26.25
N SER A 538 16.96 0.26 -25.14
CA SER A 538 17.74 1.48 -24.97
C SER A 538 19.16 1.36 -25.53
N ASN A 539 19.74 2.51 -25.90
CA ASN A 539 21.13 2.58 -26.36
C ASN A 539 22.10 2.73 -25.18
N LEU A 540 21.71 3.48 -24.15
CA LEU A 540 22.52 3.72 -22.96
C LEU A 540 21.69 3.46 -21.71
N ILE A 541 22.22 2.66 -20.78
CA ILE A 541 21.57 2.32 -19.52
C ILE A 541 22.35 2.91 -18.35
N LEU A 542 21.65 3.61 -17.45
CA LEU A 542 22.18 4.18 -16.23
C LEU A 542 21.58 3.46 -15.01
N PRO A 543 22.40 2.81 -14.16
CA PRO A 543 21.92 2.04 -13.03
C PRO A 543 21.59 2.95 -11.83
N GLY A 544 20.30 3.05 -11.52
CA GLY A 544 19.76 3.76 -10.36
C GLY A 544 19.48 2.85 -9.16
N LEU A 545 19.30 3.46 -7.99
CA LEU A 545 18.91 2.77 -6.75
C LEU A 545 17.40 2.69 -6.58
N THR A 546 16.91 1.62 -5.96
CA THR A 546 15.50 1.48 -5.56
C THR A 546 15.20 2.32 -4.33
N PHE A 547 13.91 2.50 -3.99
CA PHE A 547 13.47 3.31 -2.86
C PHE A 547 13.93 2.81 -1.47
N LEU A 548 14.34 1.54 -1.36
CA LEU A 548 14.86 0.95 -0.13
C LEU A 548 16.37 1.11 0.02
N GLU A 549 17.07 1.53 -1.04
CA GLU A 549 18.53 1.66 -1.09
C GLU A 549 18.97 3.13 -1.08
N LYS A 550 18.02 4.07 -1.05
CA LYS A 550 18.30 5.50 -1.05
C LYS A 550 17.37 6.24 -0.09
N ASN A 551 17.85 7.39 0.38
CA ASN A 551 16.96 8.34 1.03
C ASN A 551 16.07 8.98 -0.04
N GLY A 552 14.78 9.11 0.25
CA GLY A 552 13.82 9.67 -0.69
C GLY A 552 12.62 10.28 0.00
N ILE A 553 12.08 11.33 -0.61
CA ILE A 553 10.85 12.00 -0.20
C ILE A 553 9.72 11.56 -1.14
N TYR A 554 8.59 11.18 -0.56
CA TYR A 554 7.41 10.68 -1.26
C TYR A 554 6.16 11.40 -0.77
N ILE A 555 5.18 11.62 -1.65
CA ILE A 555 3.89 12.20 -1.30
C ILE A 555 2.81 11.13 -1.45
N ASN A 556 2.09 10.87 -0.36
CA ASN A 556 0.98 9.92 -0.38
C ASN A 556 -0.29 10.53 -1.01
N LEU A 557 -1.32 9.69 -1.13
CA LEU A 557 -2.64 10.02 -1.66
C LEU A 557 -3.28 11.29 -1.06
N GLU A 558 -3.10 11.53 0.24
CA GLU A 558 -3.67 12.66 0.99
C GLU A 558 -2.84 13.95 0.89
N GLY A 559 -1.66 13.86 0.25
CA GLY A 559 -0.67 14.93 0.18
C GLY A 559 0.32 14.95 1.36
N PHE A 560 0.35 13.92 2.22
CA PHE A 560 1.32 13.83 3.29
C PHE A 560 2.69 13.43 2.76
N ILE A 561 3.70 14.12 3.29
CA ILE A 561 5.09 13.90 2.93
C ILE A 561 5.66 12.82 3.84
N GLN A 562 6.15 11.77 3.22
CA GLN A 562 6.79 10.64 3.88
C GLN A 562 8.24 10.56 3.42
N LYS A 563 9.12 10.16 4.35
CA LYS A 563 10.55 10.01 4.09
C LYS A 563 10.93 8.55 4.27
N ASN A 564 11.69 8.06 3.31
CA ASN A 564 12.42 6.81 3.47
C ASN A 564 13.89 7.10 3.69
N GLU A 565 14.46 6.37 4.64
CA GLU A 565 15.90 6.31 4.85
C GLU A 565 16.48 5.13 4.07
N GLN A 566 17.79 5.15 3.89
CA GLN A 566 18.53 4.08 3.25
C GLN A 566 18.56 2.84 4.14
N ILE A 567 17.88 1.80 3.69
CA ILE A 567 17.72 0.55 4.43
C ILE A 567 18.84 -0.41 4.07
N LEU A 568 19.09 -0.61 2.77
CA LEU A 568 20.16 -1.46 2.26
C LEU A 568 21.38 -0.63 1.83
N ASN A 569 22.58 -1.16 2.12
CA ASN A 569 23.84 -0.59 1.63
C ASN A 569 24.38 -1.49 0.52
N LEU A 570 24.56 -0.95 -0.68
CA LEU A 570 25.07 -1.73 -1.82
C LEU A 570 26.50 -1.33 -2.17
N ASN A 571 27.35 -2.34 -2.34
CA ASN A 571 28.74 -2.18 -2.78
C ASN A 571 28.87 -2.19 -4.31
N THR A 572 27.87 -1.70 -5.04
CA THR A 572 27.83 -1.73 -6.51
C THR A 572 28.05 -0.34 -7.12
N GLU A 573 28.21 -0.29 -8.45
CA GLU A 573 28.36 0.96 -9.20
C GLU A 573 27.04 1.73 -9.36
N GLN A 574 25.92 1.23 -8.85
CA GLN A 574 24.65 1.95 -8.79
C GLN A 574 24.80 3.28 -8.04
N ARG A 575 24.05 4.30 -8.46
CA ARG A 575 24.05 5.62 -7.83
C ARG A 575 22.63 6.09 -7.52
N LYS A 576 22.50 6.97 -6.51
CA LYS A 576 21.23 7.64 -6.21
C LYS A 576 20.82 8.47 -7.43
N ASP A 577 19.56 8.42 -7.80
CA ASP A 577 19.05 9.14 -8.98
C ASP A 577 19.34 10.64 -8.93
N SER A 578 19.19 11.25 -7.75
CA SER A 578 19.54 12.65 -7.51
C SER A 578 21.02 12.97 -7.77
N ILE A 579 21.93 12.04 -7.48
CA ILE A 579 23.37 12.19 -7.76
C ILE A 579 23.63 12.08 -9.27
N ILE A 580 22.98 11.15 -9.95
CA ILE A 580 23.08 10.99 -11.41
C ILE A 580 22.67 12.31 -12.09
N TYR A 581 21.52 12.87 -11.73
CA TYR A 581 21.05 14.15 -12.30
C TYR A 581 21.97 15.32 -11.98
N ARG A 582 22.53 15.40 -10.75
CA ARG A 582 23.51 16.43 -10.39
C ARG A 582 24.77 16.34 -11.25
N ASN A 583 25.27 15.12 -11.48
CA ASN A 583 26.48 14.91 -12.27
C ASN A 583 26.22 15.18 -13.76
N ILE A 584 25.09 14.75 -14.32
CA ILE A 584 24.69 15.10 -15.69
C ILE A 584 24.72 16.61 -15.87
N TYR A 585 24.10 17.35 -14.94
CA TYR A 585 24.06 18.81 -15.00
C TYR A 585 25.44 19.47 -14.86
N LYS A 586 26.29 18.97 -13.94
CA LYS A 586 27.66 19.46 -13.77
C LYS A 586 28.50 19.24 -15.03
N PHE A 587 28.40 18.08 -15.67
CA PHE A 587 29.13 17.77 -16.90
C PHE A 587 28.66 18.63 -18.09
N LEU A 588 27.37 18.93 -18.16
CA LEU A 588 26.83 19.87 -19.16
C LEU A 588 27.34 21.30 -18.94
N LEU A 589 27.48 21.74 -17.68
CA LEU A 589 27.91 23.09 -17.34
C LEU A 589 29.42 23.32 -17.30
N ASN A 590 30.23 22.30 -17.02
CA ASN A 590 31.68 22.45 -16.76
C ASN A 590 32.49 23.00 -17.95
N LYS A 591 31.87 23.28 -19.10
CA LYS A 591 32.47 24.11 -20.16
C LYS A 591 32.35 25.63 -19.91
N ASN A 592 31.45 26.10 -19.03
CA ASN A 592 31.09 27.52 -18.95
C ASN A 592 31.22 28.23 -17.59
N GLN A 593 31.49 27.58 -16.45
CA GLN A 593 31.82 28.31 -15.20
C GLN A 593 32.36 27.39 -14.07
N SER A 594 33.51 27.76 -13.52
CA SER A 594 34.23 27.05 -12.44
C SER A 594 33.77 27.38 -11.02
N LYS A 595 32.74 28.21 -10.85
CA LYS A 595 32.16 28.55 -9.55
C LYS A 595 30.64 28.40 -9.59
N LEU A 596 30.15 27.23 -9.18
CA LEU A 596 28.74 27.05 -8.86
C LEU A 596 28.64 26.35 -7.50
N ASP A 597 28.85 27.15 -6.46
CA ASP A 597 28.23 26.91 -5.16
C ASP A 597 26.72 26.96 -5.33
N SER A 598 26.09 25.81 -5.52
CA SER A 598 24.67 25.64 -5.24
C SER A 598 24.40 24.18 -4.94
N TYR A 599 24.91 23.72 -3.79
CA TYR A 599 24.40 22.51 -3.15
C TYR A 599 22.89 22.68 -2.98
N PHE A 600 22.13 22.00 -3.83
CA PHE A 600 20.68 21.92 -3.74
C PHE A 600 20.27 21.50 -2.34
N LYS A 601 19.71 22.44 -1.58
CA LYS A 601 19.15 22.16 -0.26
C LYS A 601 17.72 21.67 -0.48
N ILE A 602 17.30 20.67 0.30
CA ILE A 602 15.89 20.25 0.39
C ILE A 602 14.97 21.45 0.65
N LYS A 603 15.51 22.55 1.23
CA LYS A 603 14.85 23.84 1.38
C LYS A 603 14.29 24.44 0.08
N ASP A 604 14.86 24.14 -1.09
CA ASP A 604 14.35 24.63 -2.38
C ASP A 604 13.07 23.90 -2.82
N ILE A 605 12.82 22.73 -2.25
CA ILE A 605 11.59 21.95 -2.46
C ILE A 605 10.50 22.42 -1.49
N LEU A 606 10.87 23.03 -0.35
CA LEU A 606 9.93 23.49 0.68
C LEU A 606 8.81 24.40 0.17
N PRO A 607 8.99 25.32 -0.80
CA PRO A 607 7.88 26.11 -1.34
C PRO A 607 6.80 25.25 -2.02
N TYR A 608 7.18 24.12 -2.63
CA TYR A 608 6.24 23.15 -3.19
C TYR A 608 5.57 22.32 -2.08
N LEU A 609 6.33 21.95 -1.05
CA LEU A 609 5.87 21.14 0.09
C LEU A 609 5.01 21.91 1.10
N LEU A 610 5.25 23.23 1.23
CA LEU A 610 4.58 24.15 2.16
C LEU A 610 3.44 24.93 1.51
N LYS A 611 2.99 24.54 0.31
CA LYS A 611 1.66 24.96 -0.15
C LYS A 611 0.66 24.47 0.90
N LYS A 612 0.35 25.33 1.88
CA LYS A 612 -0.82 25.20 2.74
C LYS A 612 -1.94 24.77 1.81
N LYS A 613 -2.75 23.78 2.20
CA LYS A 613 -3.94 23.36 1.44
C LYS A 613 -4.87 24.58 1.31
N ILE A 614 -4.55 25.52 0.42
CA ILE A 614 -5.36 26.71 0.17
C ILE A 614 -6.61 26.13 -0.45
N LYS A 615 -7.71 26.23 0.28
CA LYS A 615 -9.04 25.80 -0.17
C LYS A 615 -9.53 26.81 -1.20
N ILE A 616 -8.90 26.82 -2.38
CA ILE A 616 -9.34 27.65 -3.50
C ILE A 616 -10.51 26.91 -4.14
N ILE A 617 -11.69 27.51 -4.02
CA ILE A 617 -12.88 27.08 -4.74
C ILE A 617 -12.71 27.60 -6.17
N ASN A 618 -12.43 26.70 -7.11
CA ASN A 618 -12.40 27.07 -8.51
C ASN A 618 -13.82 27.20 -9.05
N ASN A 619 -14.23 28.44 -9.36
CA ASN A 619 -15.28 28.68 -10.34
C ASN A 619 -14.63 28.64 -11.73
N PHE A 620 -14.72 27.51 -12.42
CA PHE A 620 -14.26 27.43 -13.80
C PHE A 620 -15.28 28.13 -14.72
N ASN A 621 -14.85 29.18 -15.42
CA ASN A 621 -15.65 29.81 -16.47
C ASN A 621 -15.84 28.85 -17.66
N PHE A 622 -17.08 28.80 -18.12
CA PHE A 622 -17.59 27.87 -19.13
C PHE A 622 -17.01 28.16 -20.52
N ASN A 623 -16.38 27.16 -21.14
CA ASN A 623 -16.26 27.13 -22.59
C ASN A 623 -17.32 26.18 -23.17
N LYS A 624 -18.23 26.74 -23.97
CA LYS A 624 -19.22 26.02 -24.78
C LYS A 624 -18.50 25.22 -25.88
N LYS A 625 -17.99 24.03 -25.56
CA LYS A 625 -17.53 23.07 -26.59
C LYS A 625 -18.54 21.94 -26.73
N HIS A 626 -18.96 21.68 -27.97
CA HIS A 626 -19.77 20.52 -28.32
C HIS A 626 -18.97 19.23 -28.07
N LEU A 627 -19.53 18.34 -27.26
CA LEU A 627 -18.89 17.06 -26.93
C LEU A 627 -19.35 15.99 -27.90
N LYS A 628 -18.44 15.46 -28.72
CA LYS A 628 -18.58 14.10 -29.23
C LYS A 628 -18.10 13.17 -28.11
N ILE A 629 -19.05 12.56 -27.40
CA ILE A 629 -18.75 11.62 -26.31
C ILE A 629 -18.73 10.21 -26.92
N ASN A 630 -17.56 9.59 -26.98
CA ASN A 630 -17.52 8.15 -27.13
C ASN A 630 -18.09 7.52 -25.84
N VAL A 631 -19.09 6.66 -25.99
CA VAL A 631 -19.81 5.98 -24.89
C VAL A 631 -18.95 4.86 -24.26
N ASN A 632 -17.62 4.91 -24.44
CA ASN A 632 -16.73 3.80 -24.15
C ASN A 632 -16.66 3.50 -22.65
N PHE A 633 -16.40 2.23 -22.35
CA PHE A 633 -16.32 1.66 -21.01
C PHE A 633 -15.19 2.25 -20.16
N LEU A 634 -15.44 2.34 -18.85
CA LEU A 634 -14.41 2.61 -17.85
C LEU A 634 -13.67 1.31 -17.53
N ASP A 635 -12.72 0.92 -18.40
CA ASP A 635 -11.88 -0.25 -18.16
C ASP A 635 -10.98 -0.06 -16.94
N SER A 636 -10.81 -1.08 -16.11
CA SER A 636 -9.87 -1.08 -14.98
C SER A 636 -8.42 -0.92 -15.46
N LEU A 637 -7.61 -0.08 -14.80
CA LEU A 637 -6.18 0.08 -15.15
C LEU A 637 -5.39 -1.21 -14.93
N ILE A 638 -5.76 -1.96 -13.89
CA ILE A 638 -5.08 -3.20 -13.50
C ILE A 638 -5.79 -4.39 -14.14
N LYS A 639 -5.24 -4.86 -15.26
CA LYS A 639 -5.69 -6.12 -15.90
C LYS A 639 -5.21 -7.38 -15.17
N ASN A 640 -4.08 -7.29 -14.46
CA ASN A 640 -3.46 -8.41 -13.74
C ASN A 640 -3.09 -8.01 -12.31
N ASN A 641 -3.57 -8.78 -11.32
CA ASN A 641 -3.10 -8.67 -9.95
C ASN A 641 -1.58 -8.91 -9.90
N TYR A 642 -0.85 -8.07 -9.16
CA TYR A 642 0.61 -8.17 -8.94
C TYR A 642 1.53 -7.88 -10.15
N TYR A 643 1.09 -7.11 -11.15
CA TYR A 643 1.94 -6.69 -12.28
C TYR A 643 1.88 -5.17 -12.53
N THR A 644 1.68 -4.38 -11.47
CA THR A 644 1.39 -2.94 -11.61
C THR A 644 2.62 -2.07 -11.76
N ASN A 645 3.76 -2.49 -11.22
CA ASN A 645 5.02 -1.76 -11.25
C ASN A 645 6.20 -2.70 -11.52
N ILE A 646 7.39 -2.13 -11.71
CA ILE A 646 8.60 -2.86 -12.10
C ILE A 646 8.99 -3.88 -11.01
N LEU A 647 8.93 -3.51 -9.74
CA LEU A 647 9.30 -4.40 -8.63
C LEU A 647 8.40 -5.63 -8.57
N GLU A 648 7.09 -5.44 -8.73
CA GLU A 648 6.13 -6.54 -8.77
C GLU A 648 6.38 -7.49 -9.95
N GLN A 649 6.69 -6.96 -11.13
CA GLN A 649 6.91 -7.75 -12.34
C GLN A 649 8.17 -8.61 -12.31
N TYR A 650 9.14 -8.28 -11.47
CA TYR A 650 10.40 -9.02 -11.32
C TYR A 650 10.51 -9.80 -10.01
N SER A 651 9.45 -9.81 -9.21
CA SER A 651 9.31 -10.67 -8.03
C SER A 651 8.91 -12.09 -8.46
N LYS A 652 9.76 -13.08 -8.21
CA LYS A 652 9.43 -14.50 -8.47
C LYS A 652 8.27 -14.95 -7.59
N ILE A 653 8.23 -14.49 -6.34
CA ILE A 653 7.13 -14.81 -5.41
C ILE A 653 5.80 -14.35 -6.01
N LEU A 654 5.69 -13.07 -6.38
CA LEU A 654 4.44 -12.52 -6.91
C LEU A 654 4.04 -13.11 -8.27
N ILE A 655 5.01 -13.36 -9.16
CA ILE A 655 4.78 -14.00 -10.46
C ILE A 655 4.19 -15.40 -10.29
N ASN A 656 4.83 -16.22 -9.46
CA ASN A 656 4.39 -17.61 -9.22
C ASN A 656 3.04 -17.63 -8.49
N SER A 657 2.86 -16.76 -7.50
CA SER A 657 1.57 -16.61 -6.81
C SER A 657 0.44 -16.25 -7.78
N ASN A 658 0.66 -15.31 -8.71
CA ASN A 658 -0.37 -14.96 -9.69
C ASN A 658 -0.71 -16.13 -10.64
N LYS A 659 0.28 -16.96 -11.03
CA LYS A 659 0.04 -18.16 -11.83
C LYS A 659 -0.82 -19.17 -11.06
N ILE A 660 -0.50 -19.42 -9.80
CA ILE A 660 -1.25 -20.34 -8.93
C ILE A 660 -2.71 -19.87 -8.76
N ILE A 661 -2.90 -18.58 -8.45
CA ILE A 661 -4.24 -17.98 -8.26
C ILE A 661 -5.07 -18.07 -9.55
N LYS A 662 -4.47 -17.79 -10.73
CA LYS A 662 -5.15 -17.87 -12.03
C LYS A 662 -5.50 -19.29 -12.47
N ASN A 663 -4.67 -20.28 -12.13
CA ASN A 663 -4.93 -21.66 -12.51
C ASN A 663 -6.12 -22.23 -11.72
N GLN A 664 -6.26 -21.85 -10.45
CA GLN A 664 -7.41 -22.31 -9.66
C GLN A 664 -8.72 -21.64 -10.06
N SER A 665 -8.71 -20.37 -10.49
CA SER A 665 -9.91 -19.71 -11.02
C SER A 665 -10.39 -20.27 -12.36
N LYS A 666 -9.65 -21.20 -12.97
CA LYS A 666 -10.06 -21.95 -14.17
C LYS A 666 -10.59 -23.35 -13.85
N LEU A 667 -10.31 -23.86 -12.65
CA LEU A 667 -10.73 -25.18 -12.16
C LEU A 667 -12.05 -25.11 -11.37
N LEU A 668 -12.38 -23.92 -10.86
CA LEU A 668 -13.69 -23.53 -10.33
C LEU A 668 -14.47 -22.82 -11.45
#